data_AF-A0A960XKM0-F1
#
_entry.id   AF-A0A960XKM0-F1
#
_cell.length_a   1.000
_cell.length_b   1.000
_cell.length_c   1.000
_cell.angle_alpha   90.00
_cell.angle_beta   90.00
_cell.angle_gamma   90.00
#
_symmetry.space_group_name_H-M   'P 1'
#
loop_
_entity.id
_entity.type
_entity.pdbx_description
1 polymer ?
#
loop_
_entity_poly.entity_id
_entity_poly.type
_entity_poly.pdbx_seq_one_letter_code
_entity_poly.pdbx_strand_id
1 'polypeptide(L)'
;MQHDMRSFSKPLRTRHACRLAGLLGGLLVAAVPAGWGAELVPLWSIGQVDGNNAELALAPDGYARFKEDPFFIVGVSDPKREWPYAQPGPSDSWAGQRRHTFTIRFGLAELPAEGTCRLELRLLDTHSGGAPRLRVDVNGQVTEHALPRGGGDGSIQGHPDQGNRTAVNVEFPVTQLHVGDNDIQLTTLSGSWLLYDAVVLLAPEGAQVTVPTGQTAVLRADVVRALRRGAAGSLTQPLKVVLRHLGEPAGGSLEIDGAVARSIQLQRGDQEFQLRLPEVQETRTRRLILRVGGEVVARREVTVPPFRELTVYILPHSHTDIGYTEIQTDIEEKQVNNLLRGMELAEATADYPDGARFVWNVEVLWAADLYLHRLGPAQRERFLEAVRTGKVALNGLYLNELTGLCRPEELLRLCRLATQLGDTTGVAVDAAMISDVPGYTWGTVTAMAQAGIRYFSVAPNYFDRIGDILVQWENKPFYWVGPSGRDKVLVWIPWRGYAMSHIIHRLTPEFVTEYQEQLERSGFPYDIAYMRWAGHGDNAVPDPAICEFIRDWNTEYAWPHFNITSTSAAFRDFEERYGDRLPEVAGDWTPYWEDGAGSSALETGLNRESSDRLAQAETLWALRGPGPYPVADFSTAWRDTLLYSEHTWGAWCSVSEPARQETLDQWAIKSSYAAAADRESRDLLDRAGSPAPGPEAEQGIDLYNTTSWARTELANVPHDFWDGRSRVLDSAGNPVPSQRLANGDLVMLVRDAPPLAARRYRFVNGAPHAGEAKAEADAAEAVLRNERLTVRLDPTTGAIIDLRVTGYDHNLVDTSDGEGLGDCRYLIGDDLANL
;
A
#
# COMPACT_ATOMS: atom_id res chain seq x y z
N MET A 1 -5.48 -18.06 -9.26
CA MET A 1 -5.81 -18.40 -10.66
C MET A 1 -5.63 -17.13 -11.45
N GLN A 2 -4.66 -17.07 -12.38
CA GLN A 2 -4.29 -15.82 -13.06
C GLN A 2 -5.33 -15.44 -14.13
N HIS A 3 -5.76 -14.19 -14.14
CA HIS A 3 -6.39 -13.58 -15.32
C HIS A 3 -5.78 -12.22 -15.63
N ASP A 4 -5.68 -11.95 -16.93
CA ASP A 4 -4.81 -10.97 -17.57
C ASP A 4 -5.68 -9.79 -18.07
N MET A 5 -5.41 -8.57 -17.57
CA MET A 5 -6.18 -7.37 -17.93
C MET A 5 -5.37 -6.42 -18.83
N ARG A 6 -5.85 -6.25 -20.07
CA ARG A 6 -5.24 -5.40 -21.08
C ARG A 6 -5.51 -3.91 -20.81
N SER A 7 -4.48 -3.14 -20.50
CA SER A 7 -4.62 -1.67 -20.41
C SER A 7 -4.73 -1.02 -21.80
N PHE A 8 -5.72 -0.15 -21.97
CA PHE A 8 -5.76 0.83 -23.05
C PHE A 8 -5.45 2.22 -22.49
N SER A 9 -4.30 2.80 -22.87
CA SER A 9 -4.11 4.25 -22.73
C SER A 9 -3.26 4.80 -23.89
N LYS A 10 -3.76 5.85 -24.55
CA LYS A 10 -3.03 6.66 -25.53
C LYS A 10 -2.97 8.09 -24.99
N PRO A 11 -1.77 8.68 -24.78
CA PRO A 11 -1.67 10.08 -24.42
C PRO A 11 -1.79 10.97 -25.65
N LEU A 12 -2.79 11.86 -25.66
CA LEU A 12 -2.87 12.99 -26.59
C LEU A 12 -1.74 13.99 -26.29
N ARG A 13 -0.91 14.32 -27.29
CA ARG A 13 0.10 15.38 -27.20
C ARG A 13 -0.36 16.61 -27.98
N THR A 14 -0.74 17.66 -27.26
CA THR A 14 -0.89 19.01 -27.81
C THR A 14 0.47 19.59 -28.21
N ARG A 15 0.54 20.16 -29.42
CA ARG A 15 1.72 20.86 -29.93
C ARG A 15 1.54 22.37 -29.76
N HIS A 16 2.48 23.03 -29.09
CA HIS A 16 2.72 24.45 -29.31
C HIS A 16 4.10 24.67 -29.93
N ALA A 17 4.12 25.46 -31.00
CA ALA A 17 5.32 25.84 -31.72
C ALA A 17 5.70 27.29 -31.36
N CYS A 18 6.99 27.55 -31.20
CA CYS A 18 7.56 28.87 -31.34
C CYS A 18 8.83 28.79 -32.19
N ARG A 19 9.02 29.80 -33.06
CA ARG A 19 10.03 29.82 -34.11
C ARG A 19 11.16 30.79 -33.77
N LEU A 20 12.36 30.41 -34.23
CA LEU A 20 13.50 31.25 -34.63
C LEU A 20 13.91 32.43 -33.73
N ALA A 21 15.13 32.32 -33.21
CA ALA A 21 16.21 33.19 -33.65
C ALA A 21 17.51 32.37 -33.69
N GLY A 22 18.38 32.61 -34.67
CA GLY A 22 19.69 31.99 -34.72
C GLY A 22 20.74 33.02 -35.09
N LEU A 23 22.00 32.78 -34.72
CA LEU A 23 23.17 33.20 -35.47
C LEU A 23 24.42 32.46 -34.96
N LEU A 24 25.34 32.17 -35.89
CA LEU A 24 26.81 32.07 -35.79
C LEU A 24 27.46 32.11 -34.38
N GLY A 25 28.46 31.29 -34.04
CA GLY A 25 29.27 30.37 -34.85
C GLY A 25 30.68 30.29 -34.25
N GLY A 26 31.23 29.08 -34.05
CA GLY A 26 32.50 28.90 -33.34
C GLY A 26 32.93 27.44 -33.24
N LEU A 27 33.47 26.89 -34.34
CA LEU A 27 34.09 25.56 -34.35
C LEU A 27 35.44 25.60 -33.62
N LEU A 28 35.48 25.03 -32.41
CA LEU A 28 36.72 24.59 -31.77
C LEU A 28 36.97 23.14 -32.15
N VAL A 29 37.65 22.92 -33.29
CA VAL A 29 38.13 21.61 -33.70
C VAL A 29 39.30 21.23 -32.80
N ALA A 30 39.02 20.49 -31.72
CA ALA A 30 40.05 19.72 -31.05
C ALA A 30 40.50 18.61 -32.00
N ALA A 31 41.74 18.69 -32.46
CA ALA A 31 42.33 17.67 -33.33
C ALA A 31 42.56 16.38 -32.53
N VAL A 32 41.57 15.47 -32.57
CA VAL A 32 41.79 14.08 -32.20
C VAL A 32 42.75 13.48 -33.23
N PRO A 33 43.90 12.92 -32.83
CA PRO A 33 44.73 12.19 -33.77
C PRO A 33 43.96 10.95 -34.23
N ALA A 34 43.68 10.89 -35.53
CA ALA A 34 43.14 9.69 -36.17
C ALA A 34 44.22 8.61 -36.23
N GLY A 35 44.55 8.03 -35.07
CA GLY A 35 45.17 6.72 -35.02
C GLY A 35 44.20 5.73 -35.67
N TRP A 36 44.68 4.93 -36.61
CA TRP A 36 43.91 3.82 -37.14
C TRP A 36 43.56 2.89 -35.98
N GLY A 37 42.28 2.86 -35.61
CA GLY A 37 41.79 1.91 -34.61
C GLY A 37 42.07 0.50 -35.11
N ALA A 38 42.79 -0.29 -34.31
CA ALA A 38 43.08 -1.68 -34.65
C ALA A 38 41.78 -2.43 -34.92
N GLU A 39 41.74 -3.22 -35.99
CA GLU A 39 40.55 -3.95 -36.41
C GLU A 39 40.17 -4.97 -35.31
N LEU A 40 38.93 -4.86 -34.81
CA LEU A 40 38.42 -5.75 -33.78
C LEU A 40 37.89 -7.03 -34.43
N VAL A 41 38.54 -8.15 -34.13
CA VAL A 41 38.14 -9.48 -34.61
C VAL A 41 37.35 -10.23 -33.53
N PRO A 42 36.29 -10.98 -33.89
CA PRO A 42 35.60 -11.85 -32.94
C PRO A 42 36.56 -12.90 -32.39
N LEU A 43 36.78 -12.86 -31.09
CA LEU A 43 37.64 -13.78 -30.36
C LEU A 43 36.86 -15.07 -30.04
N TRP A 44 35.60 -14.94 -29.60
CA TRP A 44 34.64 -16.04 -29.46
C TRP A 44 33.19 -15.52 -29.42
N SER A 45 32.23 -16.42 -29.62
CA SER A 45 30.78 -16.16 -29.51
C SER A 45 30.07 -17.28 -28.76
N ILE A 46 29.06 -16.93 -27.97
CA ILE A 46 28.03 -17.83 -27.44
C ILE A 46 26.72 -17.44 -28.13
N GLY A 47 26.10 -18.36 -28.87
CA GLY A 47 25.00 -18.03 -29.78
C GLY A 47 25.46 -17.40 -31.09
N GLN A 48 24.51 -17.05 -31.95
CA GLN A 48 24.72 -16.42 -33.26
C GLN A 48 24.01 -15.07 -33.33
N VAL A 49 24.59 -14.10 -34.04
CA VAL A 49 23.97 -12.77 -34.23
C VAL A 49 23.01 -12.84 -35.43
N ASP A 50 21.92 -13.61 -35.30
CA ASP A 50 20.93 -13.82 -36.36
C ASP A 50 19.50 -13.37 -35.99
N GLY A 51 19.27 -13.01 -34.72
CA GLY A 51 17.97 -12.64 -34.20
C GLY A 51 17.14 -13.81 -33.68
N ASN A 52 17.79 -14.88 -33.21
CA ASN A 52 17.18 -16.12 -32.75
C ASN A 52 17.87 -16.60 -31.47
N ASN A 53 17.37 -17.69 -30.89
CA ASN A 53 17.96 -18.33 -29.71
C ASN A 53 17.84 -19.87 -29.71
N ALA A 54 17.44 -20.47 -30.83
CA ALA A 54 17.17 -21.91 -30.96
C ALA A 54 18.41 -22.83 -30.73
N GLU A 55 19.60 -22.24 -30.70
CA GLU A 55 20.90 -22.82 -30.37
C GLU A 55 21.30 -22.62 -28.90
N LEU A 56 20.54 -21.85 -28.12
CA LEU A 56 20.74 -21.64 -26.68
C LEU A 56 19.90 -22.62 -25.85
N ALA A 57 20.34 -22.89 -24.62
CA ALA A 57 19.64 -23.79 -23.72
C ALA A 57 18.29 -23.23 -23.28
N LEU A 58 17.36 -24.12 -22.95
CA LEU A 58 15.96 -23.83 -22.59
C LEU A 58 15.10 -23.17 -23.69
N ALA A 59 15.66 -22.68 -24.80
CA ALA A 59 14.88 -22.12 -25.89
C ALA A 59 13.90 -23.15 -26.52
N PRO A 60 12.78 -22.70 -27.12
CA PRO A 60 12.34 -21.31 -27.24
C PRO A 60 11.49 -20.81 -26.04
N ASP A 61 10.88 -21.71 -25.27
CA ASP A 61 9.81 -21.44 -24.30
C ASP A 61 10.11 -21.91 -22.86
N GLY A 62 11.30 -22.47 -22.64
CA GLY A 62 11.62 -23.29 -21.48
C GLY A 62 12.13 -22.56 -20.25
N TYR A 63 12.04 -21.23 -20.20
CA TYR A 63 12.58 -20.41 -19.11
C TYR A 63 12.19 -20.91 -17.71
N ALA A 64 10.94 -21.36 -17.53
CA ALA A 64 10.44 -21.89 -16.25
C ALA A 64 11.14 -23.20 -15.78
N ARG A 65 12.02 -23.79 -16.60
CA ARG A 65 12.89 -24.92 -16.23
C ARG A 65 14.29 -24.48 -15.76
N PHE A 66 14.55 -23.16 -15.66
CA PHE A 66 15.77 -22.61 -15.08
C PHE A 66 15.92 -23.06 -13.62
N LYS A 67 17.16 -23.35 -13.19
CA LYS A 67 17.45 -23.85 -11.84
C LYS A 67 18.68 -23.20 -11.22
N GLU A 68 19.75 -23.11 -11.99
CA GLU A 68 21.08 -22.69 -11.55
C GLU A 68 21.69 -21.74 -12.57
N ASP A 69 22.55 -20.85 -12.11
CA ASP A 69 23.23 -19.91 -12.98
C ASP A 69 24.33 -20.65 -13.77
N PRO A 70 24.46 -20.40 -15.09
CA PRO A 70 25.40 -21.13 -15.93
C PRO A 70 26.85 -20.75 -15.64
N PHE A 71 27.72 -21.74 -15.74
CA PHE A 71 29.17 -21.58 -15.80
C PHE A 71 29.64 -22.13 -17.15
N PHE A 72 29.85 -21.24 -18.11
CA PHE A 72 30.13 -21.59 -19.49
C PHE A 72 31.63 -21.52 -19.78
N ILE A 73 32.21 -22.59 -20.32
CA ILE A 73 33.62 -22.66 -20.69
C ILE A 73 33.75 -22.56 -22.21
N VAL A 74 34.32 -21.47 -22.71
CA VAL A 74 34.55 -21.27 -24.14
C VAL A 74 35.44 -22.39 -24.70
N GLY A 75 34.99 -23.03 -25.78
CA GLY A 75 35.66 -24.16 -26.41
C GLY A 75 35.40 -25.53 -25.76
N VAL A 76 34.59 -25.60 -24.69
CA VAL A 76 34.27 -26.85 -23.99
C VAL A 76 32.76 -27.03 -23.77
N SER A 77 32.07 -25.97 -23.33
CA SER A 77 30.63 -26.00 -23.07
C SER A 77 29.79 -25.91 -24.34
N ASP A 78 28.60 -26.51 -24.29
CA ASP A 78 27.61 -26.53 -25.38
C ASP A 78 26.52 -25.47 -25.11
N PRO A 79 26.42 -24.38 -25.92
CA PRO A 79 25.40 -23.34 -25.73
C PRO A 79 23.98 -23.90 -25.62
N LYS A 80 23.67 -24.96 -26.39
CA LYS A 80 22.33 -25.55 -26.46
C LYS A 80 21.95 -26.33 -25.20
N ARG A 81 22.91 -26.58 -24.31
CA ARG A 81 22.73 -27.35 -23.07
C ARG A 81 23.05 -26.53 -21.82
N GLU A 82 23.97 -25.56 -21.93
CA GLU A 82 24.61 -24.91 -20.78
C GLU A 82 24.48 -23.38 -20.78
N TRP A 83 23.96 -22.73 -21.83
CA TRP A 83 23.69 -21.28 -21.83
C TRP A 83 22.21 -20.96 -22.03
N PRO A 84 21.43 -20.73 -20.96
CA PRO A 84 20.01 -20.38 -21.06
C PRO A 84 19.76 -19.13 -21.90
N TYR A 85 18.78 -19.18 -22.82
CA TYR A 85 18.39 -18.01 -23.62
C TYR A 85 17.87 -16.85 -22.76
N ALA A 86 17.22 -17.14 -21.63
CA ALA A 86 16.69 -16.18 -20.68
C ALA A 86 17.57 -16.10 -19.43
N GLN A 87 18.03 -14.89 -19.08
CA GLN A 87 18.61 -14.60 -17.77
C GLN A 87 17.57 -13.90 -16.89
N PRO A 88 17.11 -14.53 -15.79
CA PRO A 88 16.18 -13.91 -14.85
C PRO A 88 16.82 -12.77 -14.04
N GLY A 89 15.97 -11.88 -13.52
CA GLY A 89 16.32 -10.88 -12.52
C GLY A 89 15.63 -11.12 -11.16
N PRO A 90 15.94 -10.33 -10.13
CA PRO A 90 15.37 -10.49 -8.79
C PRO A 90 13.84 -10.44 -8.70
N SER A 91 13.15 -9.88 -9.69
CA SER A 91 11.68 -9.88 -9.74
C SER A 91 11.07 -11.21 -10.23
N ASP A 92 11.87 -12.15 -10.74
CA ASP A 92 11.39 -13.39 -11.34
C ASP A 92 11.20 -14.50 -10.30
N SER A 93 9.93 -14.72 -9.90
CA SER A 93 9.55 -15.75 -8.93
C SER A 93 9.90 -17.17 -9.39
N TRP A 94 9.77 -17.44 -10.70
CA TRP A 94 10.11 -18.71 -11.34
C TRP A 94 11.61 -19.05 -11.29
N ALA A 95 12.49 -18.08 -10.97
CA ALA A 95 13.93 -18.28 -10.82
C ALA A 95 14.42 -18.16 -9.36
N GLY A 96 13.50 -17.92 -8.40
CA GLY A 96 13.82 -17.83 -6.98
C GLY A 96 14.12 -16.43 -6.45
N GLN A 97 13.64 -15.37 -7.12
CA GLN A 97 13.64 -13.97 -6.64
C GLN A 97 15.00 -13.47 -6.14
N ARG A 98 16.08 -13.73 -6.90
CA ARG A 98 17.44 -13.37 -6.51
C ARG A 98 18.21 -12.71 -7.65
N ARG A 99 19.39 -12.17 -7.33
CA ARG A 99 20.38 -11.80 -8.37
C ARG A 99 20.89 -13.09 -9.04
N HIS A 100 21.01 -13.07 -10.36
CA HIS A 100 21.52 -14.19 -11.15
C HIS A 100 22.80 -13.78 -11.86
N THR A 101 23.86 -14.58 -11.73
CA THR A 101 25.21 -14.30 -12.25
C THR A 101 25.64 -15.36 -13.25
N PHE A 102 25.44 -15.08 -14.53
CA PHE A 102 25.91 -15.94 -15.61
C PHE A 102 27.42 -15.75 -15.77
N THR A 103 28.21 -16.82 -15.68
CA THR A 103 29.68 -16.75 -15.72
C THR A 103 30.22 -17.40 -16.99
N ILE A 104 31.11 -16.70 -17.70
CA ILE A 104 31.81 -17.16 -18.89
C ILE A 104 33.31 -17.22 -18.57
N ARG A 105 33.95 -18.37 -18.80
CA ARG A 105 35.39 -18.57 -18.66
C ARG A 105 36.02 -18.92 -20.01
N PHE A 106 37.16 -18.31 -20.32
CA PHE A 106 37.91 -18.54 -21.56
C PHE A 106 39.41 -18.43 -21.35
N GLY A 107 40.19 -19.21 -22.09
CA GLY A 107 41.65 -19.18 -22.02
C GLY A 107 42.22 -18.29 -23.12
N LEU A 108 43.36 -17.66 -22.86
CA LEU A 108 44.14 -16.93 -23.86
C LEU A 108 45.58 -17.44 -23.90
N ALA A 109 46.04 -17.86 -25.07
CA ALA A 109 47.42 -18.27 -25.30
C ALA A 109 48.34 -17.06 -25.57
N GLU A 110 47.82 -16.07 -26.31
CA GLU A 110 48.53 -14.85 -26.70
C GLU A 110 47.59 -13.64 -26.57
N LEU A 111 48.17 -12.48 -26.26
CA LEU A 111 47.49 -11.19 -26.10
C LEU A 111 48.35 -10.05 -26.68
N PRO A 112 47.75 -9.11 -27.43
CA PRO A 112 48.41 -7.88 -27.84
C PRO A 112 48.83 -7.02 -26.64
N ALA A 113 49.94 -6.29 -26.76
CA ALA A 113 50.47 -5.45 -25.68
C ALA A 113 49.61 -4.21 -25.38
N GLU A 114 48.92 -3.69 -26.39
CA GLU A 114 48.05 -2.50 -26.31
C GLU A 114 46.82 -2.70 -27.19
N GLY A 115 45.71 -2.02 -26.87
CA GLY A 115 44.47 -2.09 -27.62
C GLY A 115 43.22 -2.07 -26.73
N THR A 116 42.05 -2.14 -27.37
CA THR A 116 40.73 -2.16 -26.72
C THR A 116 40.03 -3.46 -27.10
N CYS A 117 39.32 -4.09 -26.17
CA CYS A 117 38.41 -5.19 -26.40
C CYS A 117 36.96 -4.68 -26.28
N ARG A 118 36.00 -5.36 -26.91
CA ARG A 118 34.58 -5.07 -26.79
C ARG A 118 33.79 -6.35 -26.52
N LEU A 119 33.07 -6.39 -25.41
CA LEU A 119 32.03 -7.39 -25.17
C LEU A 119 30.70 -6.85 -25.70
N GLU A 120 30.09 -7.54 -26.64
CA GLU A 120 28.76 -7.25 -27.17
C GLU A 120 27.76 -8.27 -26.62
N LEU A 121 26.78 -7.79 -25.85
CA LEU A 121 25.61 -8.56 -25.45
C LEU A 121 24.49 -8.19 -26.41
N ARG A 122 24.21 -9.07 -27.39
CA ARG A 122 23.08 -8.92 -28.30
C ARG A 122 21.85 -9.50 -27.61
N LEU A 123 20.82 -8.69 -27.44
CA LEU A 123 19.62 -9.04 -26.70
C LEU A 123 18.41 -9.04 -27.63
N LEU A 124 17.62 -10.12 -27.57
CA LEU A 124 16.36 -10.22 -28.30
C LEU A 124 15.28 -9.36 -27.66
N ASP A 125 15.23 -9.34 -26.32
CA ASP A 125 14.27 -8.55 -25.56
C ASP A 125 14.69 -8.37 -24.09
N THR A 126 13.92 -7.54 -23.37
CA THR A 126 13.97 -7.35 -21.92
C THR A 126 12.55 -7.27 -21.35
N HIS A 127 12.36 -7.48 -20.05
CA HIS A 127 11.02 -7.34 -19.48
C HIS A 127 10.46 -5.91 -19.63
N SER A 128 9.19 -5.78 -20.04
CA SER A 128 8.57 -4.51 -20.43
C SER A 128 8.23 -3.60 -19.24
N GLY A 129 7.67 -4.16 -18.17
CA GLY A 129 7.31 -3.42 -16.95
C GLY A 129 8.49 -3.18 -16.01
N GLY A 130 9.42 -4.14 -15.96
CA GLY A 130 10.52 -4.20 -14.98
C GLY A 130 11.87 -4.46 -15.62
N ALA A 131 12.30 -3.55 -16.52
CA ALA A 131 13.55 -3.67 -17.27
C ALA A 131 14.79 -3.89 -16.34
N PRO A 132 15.65 -4.87 -16.62
CA PRO A 132 16.80 -5.18 -15.77
C PRO A 132 17.87 -4.09 -15.70
N ARG A 133 18.56 -4.03 -14.56
CA ARG A 133 19.90 -3.44 -14.45
C ARG A 133 20.93 -4.55 -14.45
N LEU A 134 21.84 -4.52 -15.42
CA LEU A 134 22.87 -5.52 -15.64
C LEU A 134 24.24 -5.00 -15.17
N ARG A 135 24.93 -5.80 -14.35
CA ARG A 135 26.35 -5.61 -14.03
C ARG A 135 27.18 -6.51 -14.93
N VAL A 136 28.26 -5.97 -15.48
CA VAL A 136 29.27 -6.72 -16.24
C VAL A 136 30.60 -6.59 -15.50
N ASP A 137 31.13 -7.72 -15.02
CA ASP A 137 32.46 -7.84 -14.43
C ASP A 137 33.38 -8.55 -15.44
N VAL A 138 34.52 -7.95 -15.77
CA VAL A 138 35.61 -8.57 -16.53
C VAL A 138 36.85 -8.65 -15.63
N ASN A 139 37.25 -9.87 -15.24
CA ASN A 139 38.42 -10.13 -14.38
C ASN A 139 38.48 -9.26 -13.09
N GLY A 140 37.33 -8.88 -12.52
CA GLY A 140 37.19 -8.06 -11.32
C GLY A 140 36.98 -6.56 -11.58
N GLN A 141 36.95 -6.12 -12.84
CA GLN A 141 36.63 -4.75 -13.23
C GLN A 141 35.16 -4.64 -13.63
N VAL A 142 34.42 -3.75 -12.96
CA VAL A 142 32.94 -3.75 -12.97
C VAL A 142 32.38 -2.53 -13.70
N THR A 143 31.37 -2.77 -14.54
CA THR A 143 30.49 -1.75 -15.13
C THR A 143 29.02 -2.09 -14.90
N GLU A 144 28.14 -1.08 -14.87
CA GLU A 144 26.69 -1.27 -14.71
C GLU A 144 25.90 -0.56 -15.82
N HIS A 145 24.88 -1.24 -16.34
CA HIS A 145 24.10 -0.85 -17.49
C HIS A 145 22.61 -0.94 -17.16
N ALA A 146 21.87 0.16 -17.29
CA ALA A 146 20.41 0.14 -17.22
C ALA A 146 19.87 -0.23 -18.60
N LEU A 147 19.09 -1.32 -18.68
CA LEU A 147 18.58 -1.82 -19.96
C LEU A 147 17.25 -1.14 -20.31
N PRO A 148 16.93 -0.95 -21.61
CA PRO A 148 15.65 -0.40 -22.03
C PRO A 148 14.50 -1.34 -21.67
N ARG A 149 13.26 -0.82 -21.69
CA ARG A 149 12.04 -1.64 -21.62
C ARG A 149 11.83 -2.40 -22.92
N GLY A 150 11.44 -3.67 -22.81
CA GLY A 150 11.23 -4.52 -23.98
C GLY A 150 9.79 -4.62 -24.48
N GLY A 151 9.56 -5.58 -25.38
CA GLY A 151 8.32 -5.76 -26.13
C GLY A 151 7.18 -6.40 -25.34
N GLY A 152 7.51 -7.32 -24.42
CA GLY A 152 6.56 -8.02 -23.57
C GLY A 152 6.72 -9.54 -23.60
N ASP A 153 5.90 -10.26 -22.85
CA ASP A 153 6.15 -11.66 -22.51
C ASP A 153 6.07 -12.67 -23.67
N GLY A 154 5.57 -12.26 -24.84
CA GLY A 154 5.56 -13.11 -26.04
C GLY A 154 6.98 -13.56 -26.46
N SER A 155 8.00 -12.72 -26.24
CA SER A 155 9.39 -13.02 -26.60
C SER A 155 9.98 -14.14 -25.75
N ILE A 156 9.76 -14.12 -24.43
CA ILE A 156 10.22 -15.16 -23.51
C ILE A 156 9.39 -16.46 -23.65
N GLN A 157 8.14 -16.37 -24.14
CA GLN A 157 7.27 -17.51 -24.43
C GLN A 157 7.53 -18.17 -25.81
N GLY A 158 8.62 -17.80 -26.49
CA GLY A 158 9.07 -18.47 -27.72
C GLY A 158 8.76 -17.75 -29.03
N HIS A 159 8.42 -16.45 -28.98
CA HIS A 159 8.25 -15.58 -30.15
C HIS A 159 9.31 -14.46 -30.18
N PRO A 160 10.61 -14.77 -30.43
CA PRO A 160 11.71 -13.80 -30.35
C PRO A 160 11.62 -12.66 -31.39
N ASP A 161 10.73 -12.76 -32.37
CA ASP A 161 10.34 -11.71 -33.30
C ASP A 161 9.50 -10.58 -32.66
N GLN A 162 8.85 -10.85 -31.52
CA GLN A 162 8.07 -9.86 -30.75
C GLN A 162 8.93 -9.02 -29.78
N GLY A 163 10.23 -9.32 -29.68
CA GLY A 163 11.16 -8.65 -28.78
C GLY A 163 11.67 -7.29 -29.28
N ASN A 164 11.92 -6.38 -28.35
CA ASN A 164 12.54 -5.08 -28.63
C ASN A 164 14.07 -5.21 -28.62
N ARG A 165 14.63 -5.69 -29.75
CA ARG A 165 16.05 -6.02 -29.89
C ARG A 165 16.95 -4.84 -29.53
N THR A 166 17.97 -5.10 -28.72
CA THR A 166 18.95 -4.10 -28.26
C THR A 166 20.34 -4.72 -28.12
N ALA A 167 21.35 -3.89 -27.85
CA ALA A 167 22.71 -4.35 -27.59
C ALA A 167 23.36 -3.58 -26.44
N VAL A 168 24.12 -4.28 -25.60
CA VAL A 168 24.99 -3.69 -24.59
C VAL A 168 26.43 -3.88 -25.05
N ASN A 169 27.14 -2.78 -25.26
CA ASN A 169 28.54 -2.79 -25.68
C ASN A 169 29.41 -2.34 -24.51
N VAL A 170 30.27 -3.21 -24.01
CA VAL A 170 31.24 -2.91 -22.95
C VAL A 170 32.63 -2.89 -23.55
N GLU A 171 33.18 -1.69 -23.72
CA GLU A 171 34.54 -1.47 -24.22
C GLU A 171 35.52 -1.34 -23.04
N PHE A 172 36.65 -2.04 -23.12
CA PHE A 172 37.66 -2.07 -22.05
C PHE A 172 39.07 -2.30 -22.61
N PRO A 173 40.14 -1.81 -21.95
CA PRO A 173 41.50 -1.99 -22.46
C PRO A 173 41.93 -3.47 -22.38
N VAL A 174 42.73 -3.91 -23.36
CA VAL A 174 43.25 -5.29 -23.46
C VAL A 174 44.00 -5.73 -22.19
N THR A 175 44.54 -4.79 -21.43
CA THR A 175 45.22 -5.00 -20.15
C THR A 175 44.33 -5.48 -19.00
N GLN A 176 43.00 -5.52 -19.18
CA GLN A 176 42.11 -6.22 -18.24
C GLN A 176 42.09 -7.74 -18.50
N LEU A 177 42.49 -8.19 -19.69
CA LEU A 177 42.71 -9.60 -19.99
C LEU A 177 44.16 -10.00 -19.68
N HIS A 178 44.37 -11.29 -19.46
CA HIS A 178 45.71 -11.84 -19.21
C HIS A 178 45.88 -13.22 -19.87
N VAL A 179 47.13 -13.59 -20.15
CA VAL A 179 47.46 -14.91 -20.71
C VAL A 179 47.12 -15.97 -19.65
N GLY A 180 46.45 -17.03 -20.07
CA GLY A 180 45.78 -17.99 -19.18
C GLY A 180 44.26 -17.77 -19.09
N ASP A 181 43.69 -18.10 -17.94
CA ASP A 181 42.24 -18.15 -17.70
C ASP A 181 41.64 -16.76 -17.39
N ASN A 182 40.59 -16.38 -18.11
CA ASN A 182 39.86 -15.12 -17.93
C ASN A 182 38.39 -15.41 -17.61
N ASP A 183 37.78 -14.59 -16.76
CA ASP A 183 36.37 -14.67 -16.37
C ASP A 183 35.61 -13.39 -16.75
N ILE A 184 34.41 -13.56 -17.31
CA ILE A 184 33.38 -12.53 -17.46
C ILE A 184 32.14 -12.96 -16.68
N GLN A 185 31.54 -12.05 -15.91
CA GLN A 185 30.30 -12.30 -15.18
C GLN A 185 29.23 -11.27 -15.55
N LEU A 186 28.02 -11.77 -15.82
CA LEU A 186 26.84 -10.98 -16.19
C LEU A 186 25.81 -11.14 -15.07
N THR A 187 25.61 -10.11 -14.24
CA THR A 187 24.73 -10.17 -13.06
C THR A 187 23.52 -9.25 -13.18
N THR A 188 22.30 -9.80 -13.12
CA THR A 188 21.07 -9.02 -12.98
C THR A 188 20.93 -8.50 -11.54
N LEU A 189 21.06 -7.18 -11.36
CA LEU A 189 21.07 -6.54 -10.04
C LEU A 189 19.67 -6.24 -9.49
N SER A 190 18.73 -5.92 -10.39
CA SER A 190 17.36 -5.50 -10.12
C SER A 190 16.53 -5.63 -11.40
N GLY A 191 15.19 -5.75 -11.26
CA GLY A 191 14.28 -5.96 -12.38
C GLY A 191 14.01 -7.44 -12.66
N SER A 192 13.36 -7.72 -13.78
CA SER A 192 13.04 -9.05 -14.29
C SER A 192 13.99 -9.41 -15.45
N TRP A 193 13.57 -10.29 -16.35
CA TRP A 193 14.43 -11.01 -17.28
C TRP A 193 14.97 -10.19 -18.47
N LEU A 194 16.02 -10.74 -19.08
CA LEU A 194 16.56 -10.36 -20.39
C LEU A 194 16.79 -11.62 -21.24
N LEU A 195 16.69 -11.49 -22.57
CA LEU A 195 16.85 -12.60 -23.51
C LEU A 195 18.08 -12.39 -24.41
N TYR A 196 18.93 -13.40 -24.51
CA TYR A 196 20.11 -13.40 -25.38
C TYR A 196 19.77 -13.78 -26.82
N ASP A 197 20.38 -13.05 -27.75
CA ASP A 197 20.65 -13.43 -29.14
C ASP A 197 22.04 -14.08 -29.17
N ALA A 198 23.07 -13.29 -28.84
CA ALA A 198 24.44 -13.77 -28.68
C ALA A 198 25.25 -12.96 -27.65
N VAL A 199 26.32 -13.56 -27.15
CA VAL A 199 27.39 -12.90 -26.38
C VAL A 199 28.69 -13.04 -27.15
N VAL A 200 29.24 -11.93 -27.64
CA VAL A 200 30.44 -11.90 -28.48
C VAL A 200 31.53 -11.10 -27.80
N LEU A 201 32.72 -11.68 -27.63
CA LEU A 201 33.91 -10.91 -27.27
C LEU A 201 34.74 -10.63 -28.52
N LEU A 202 35.02 -9.35 -28.78
CA LEU A 202 35.95 -8.91 -29.81
C LEU A 202 37.23 -8.38 -29.15
N ALA A 203 38.37 -8.65 -29.78
CA ALA A 203 39.69 -8.22 -29.33
C ALA A 203 40.52 -7.69 -30.52
N PRO A 204 41.62 -6.97 -30.29
CA PRO A 204 42.54 -6.61 -31.36
C PRO A 204 43.17 -7.86 -31.98
N GLU A 205 43.53 -7.77 -33.26
CA GLU A 205 44.23 -8.83 -33.99
C GLU A 205 45.49 -9.31 -33.22
N GLY A 206 45.66 -10.63 -33.09
CA GLY A 206 46.76 -11.26 -32.35
C GLY A 206 46.36 -11.89 -31.00
N ALA A 207 45.14 -11.67 -30.50
CA ALA A 207 44.62 -12.44 -29.37
C ALA A 207 44.21 -13.86 -29.82
N GLN A 208 44.66 -14.90 -29.10
CA GLN A 208 44.35 -16.30 -29.45
C GLN A 208 43.66 -17.04 -28.29
N VAL A 209 42.46 -17.57 -28.54
CA VAL A 209 41.73 -18.41 -27.56
C VAL A 209 42.40 -19.76 -27.39
N THR A 210 42.48 -20.22 -26.14
CA THR A 210 42.78 -21.59 -25.78
C THR A 210 41.76 -22.12 -24.77
N VAL A 211 41.76 -23.42 -24.52
CA VAL A 211 40.93 -24.03 -23.49
C VAL A 211 41.46 -23.62 -22.10
N PRO A 212 40.60 -23.13 -21.19
CA PRO A 212 40.96 -22.85 -19.80
C PRO A 212 41.65 -24.03 -19.10
N THR A 213 42.67 -23.73 -18.32
CA THR A 213 43.46 -24.72 -17.55
C THR A 213 43.13 -24.71 -16.06
N GLY A 214 42.57 -23.60 -15.57
CA GLY A 214 42.20 -23.38 -14.19
C GLY A 214 40.92 -24.13 -13.81
N GLN A 215 41.10 -25.20 -13.04
CA GLN A 215 40.02 -26.08 -12.57
C GLN A 215 39.12 -25.46 -11.49
N THR A 216 39.33 -24.21 -11.07
CA THR A 216 38.53 -23.57 -9.99
C THR A 216 38.16 -22.12 -10.34
N ALA A 217 36.92 -21.73 -10.04
CA ALA A 217 36.41 -20.38 -10.21
C ALA A 217 35.77 -19.86 -8.91
N VAL A 218 35.84 -18.54 -8.69
CA VAL A 218 34.99 -17.84 -7.71
C VAL A 218 33.72 -17.41 -8.44
N LEU A 219 32.58 -18.01 -8.11
CA LEU A 219 31.29 -17.69 -8.74
C LEU A 219 30.66 -16.42 -8.14
N ARG A 220 30.71 -16.28 -6.81
CA ARG A 220 30.20 -15.10 -6.09
C ARG A 220 30.94 -14.88 -4.78
N ALA A 221 30.94 -13.65 -4.30
CA ALA A 221 31.57 -13.21 -3.06
C ALA A 221 30.72 -12.09 -2.43
N ASP A 222 29.59 -12.48 -1.84
CA ASP A 222 28.57 -11.56 -1.35
C ASP A 222 28.76 -11.25 0.13
N VAL A 223 28.83 -9.97 0.49
CA VAL A 223 28.79 -9.55 1.90
C VAL A 223 27.35 -9.66 2.40
N VAL A 224 27.12 -10.48 3.41
CA VAL A 224 25.84 -10.51 4.12
C VAL A 224 25.71 -9.20 4.88
N ARG A 225 24.63 -8.45 4.65
CA ARG A 225 24.35 -7.19 5.34
C ARG A 225 23.86 -7.45 6.77
N ALA A 226 24.74 -8.03 7.58
CA ALA A 226 24.50 -8.33 8.98
C ALA A 226 25.82 -8.28 9.75
N LEU A 227 25.74 -8.05 11.07
CA LEU A 227 26.86 -8.24 11.99
C LEU A 227 26.68 -9.53 12.76
N ARG A 228 27.73 -10.35 12.84
CA ARG A 228 27.78 -11.56 13.63
C ARG A 228 28.71 -11.39 14.83
N ARG A 229 28.27 -11.84 16.02
CA ARG A 229 29.11 -11.92 17.22
C ARG A 229 30.15 -13.03 17.05
N GLY A 230 31.42 -12.65 17.08
CA GLY A 230 32.58 -13.53 17.06
C GLY A 230 32.98 -14.00 18.45
N ALA A 231 34.06 -14.79 18.51
CA ALA A 231 34.68 -15.16 19.77
C ALA A 231 35.18 -13.91 20.52
N ALA A 232 35.10 -13.94 21.85
CA ALA A 232 35.44 -12.82 22.74
C ALA A 232 34.69 -11.49 22.47
N GLY A 233 33.53 -11.54 21.79
CA GLY A 233 32.62 -10.38 21.65
C GLY A 233 32.91 -9.43 20.49
N SER A 234 33.91 -9.73 19.65
CA SER A 234 34.18 -8.97 18.42
C SER A 234 33.00 -9.05 17.43
N LEU A 235 32.65 -7.94 16.77
CA LEU A 235 31.65 -7.92 15.71
C LEU A 235 32.34 -8.09 14.34
N THR A 236 31.70 -8.85 13.44
CA THR A 236 32.24 -9.17 12.11
C THR A 236 31.14 -9.21 11.05
N GLN A 237 31.44 -8.75 9.84
CA GLN A 237 30.55 -8.88 8.68
C GLN A 237 30.82 -10.21 7.97
N PRO A 238 29.82 -11.08 7.75
CA PRO A 238 30.00 -12.32 7.01
C PRO A 238 30.19 -12.06 5.51
N LEU A 239 31.14 -12.76 4.90
CA LEU A 239 31.32 -12.81 3.45
C LEU A 239 31.08 -14.24 2.96
N LYS A 240 30.05 -14.40 2.13
CA LYS A 240 29.63 -15.67 1.53
C LYS A 240 30.30 -15.83 0.17
N VAL A 241 31.29 -16.71 0.10
CA VAL A 241 32.02 -17.04 -1.12
C VAL A 241 31.51 -18.37 -1.66
N VAL A 242 31.08 -18.42 -2.92
CA VAL A 242 30.82 -19.70 -3.61
C VAL A 242 31.83 -19.91 -4.71
N LEU A 243 32.39 -21.12 -4.74
CA LEU A 243 33.40 -21.57 -5.68
C LEU A 243 32.88 -22.75 -6.48
N ARG A 244 33.23 -22.83 -7.77
CA ARG A 244 33.06 -24.04 -8.59
C ARG A 244 34.41 -24.68 -8.81
N HIS A 245 34.55 -25.97 -8.54
CA HIS A 245 35.77 -26.73 -8.84
C HIS A 245 35.45 -27.93 -9.74
N LEU A 246 36.22 -28.12 -10.79
CA LEU A 246 36.02 -29.15 -11.82
C LEU A 246 37.11 -30.23 -11.83
N GLY A 247 38.13 -30.06 -10.99
CA GLY A 247 39.31 -30.91 -10.88
C GLY A 247 39.16 -32.11 -9.96
N GLU A 248 40.30 -32.75 -9.72
CA GLU A 248 40.47 -33.72 -8.63
C GLU A 248 40.64 -32.97 -7.29
N PRO A 249 40.18 -33.54 -6.15
CA PRO A 249 40.15 -32.84 -4.88
C PRO A 249 41.48 -32.20 -4.46
N ALA A 250 41.45 -30.91 -4.13
CA ALA A 250 42.65 -30.09 -3.93
C ALA A 250 42.58 -29.19 -2.69
N GLY A 251 43.71 -29.03 -2.01
CA GLY A 251 43.85 -28.08 -0.90
C GLY A 251 44.00 -26.64 -1.39
N GLY A 252 43.32 -25.71 -0.71
CA GLY A 252 43.38 -24.28 -1.04
C GLY A 252 43.22 -23.35 0.17
N SER A 253 43.35 -22.05 -0.07
CA SER A 253 43.09 -20.99 0.89
C SER A 253 42.28 -19.85 0.27
N LEU A 254 41.39 -19.28 1.08
CA LEU A 254 40.74 -18.00 0.83
C LEU A 254 41.44 -16.94 1.69
N GLU A 255 41.97 -15.91 1.04
CA GLU A 255 42.70 -14.80 1.66
C GLU A 255 41.91 -13.50 1.47
N ILE A 256 41.92 -12.64 2.49
CA ILE A 256 41.39 -11.27 2.42
C ILE A 256 42.56 -10.31 2.60
N ASP A 257 42.73 -9.40 1.65
CA ASP A 257 43.84 -8.43 1.59
C ASP A 257 45.24 -9.10 1.71
N GLY A 258 45.34 -10.37 1.29
CA GLY A 258 46.56 -11.18 1.34
C GLY A 258 46.79 -11.94 2.67
N ALA A 259 45.91 -11.81 3.65
CA ALA A 259 45.93 -12.62 4.87
C ALA A 259 44.99 -13.83 4.75
N VAL A 260 45.47 -15.04 5.09
CA VAL A 260 44.65 -16.26 5.04
C VAL A 260 43.47 -16.15 6.01
N ALA A 261 42.27 -16.02 5.46
CA ALA A 261 41.02 -15.94 6.23
C ALA A 261 40.45 -17.34 6.51
N ARG A 262 40.63 -18.29 5.58
CA ARG A 262 40.17 -19.69 5.74
C ARG A 262 40.94 -20.65 4.84
N SER A 263 41.45 -21.74 5.40
CA SER A 263 41.91 -22.90 4.62
C SER A 263 40.71 -23.75 4.21
N ILE A 264 40.72 -24.27 2.98
CA ILE A 264 39.62 -25.03 2.39
C ILE A 264 40.13 -26.32 1.71
N GLN A 265 39.24 -27.29 1.57
CA GLN A 265 39.42 -28.45 0.71
C GLN A 265 38.39 -28.36 -0.40
N LEU A 266 38.85 -28.30 -1.65
CA LEU A 266 38.01 -28.24 -2.83
C LEU A 266 37.65 -29.66 -3.24
N GLN A 267 36.35 -29.94 -3.32
CA GLN A 267 35.76 -31.11 -3.97
C GLN A 267 35.22 -30.72 -5.34
N ARG A 268 34.96 -31.69 -6.22
CA ARG A 268 34.34 -31.43 -7.52
C ARG A 268 32.87 -30.97 -7.34
N GLY A 269 32.50 -29.87 -7.98
CA GLY A 269 31.19 -29.22 -7.87
C GLY A 269 31.25 -27.84 -7.22
N ASP A 270 30.07 -27.32 -6.86
CA ASP A 270 29.91 -26.04 -6.16
C ASP A 270 30.04 -26.20 -4.65
N GLN A 271 30.72 -25.23 -4.04
CA GLN A 271 31.00 -25.20 -2.61
C GLN A 271 30.85 -23.80 -2.05
N GLU A 272 30.21 -23.69 -0.91
CA GLU A 272 29.99 -22.44 -0.20
C GLU A 272 30.88 -22.34 1.05
N PHE A 273 31.55 -21.20 1.19
CA PHE A 273 32.43 -20.87 2.31
C PHE A 273 32.05 -19.51 2.88
N GLN A 274 31.75 -19.47 4.18
CA GLN A 274 31.66 -18.22 4.91
C GLN A 274 33.04 -17.79 5.42
N LEU A 275 33.39 -16.53 5.20
CA LEU A 275 34.52 -15.81 5.76
C LEU A 275 34.01 -14.73 6.73
N ARG A 276 34.89 -14.23 7.59
CA ARG A 276 34.59 -13.11 8.51
C ARG A 276 35.44 -11.91 8.14
N LEU A 277 34.79 -10.79 7.86
CA LEU A 277 35.43 -9.50 7.65
C LEU A 277 35.34 -8.68 8.95
N PRO A 278 36.34 -7.84 9.25
CA PRO A 278 36.16 -6.77 10.24
C PRO A 278 34.99 -5.87 9.83
N GLU A 279 34.24 -5.36 10.81
CA GLU A 279 33.22 -4.35 10.54
C GLU A 279 33.82 -3.08 9.90
N VAL A 280 33.02 -2.39 9.08
CA VAL A 280 33.38 -1.10 8.51
C VAL A 280 32.28 -0.05 8.78
N GLN A 281 32.72 1.18 9.05
CA GLN A 281 31.85 2.35 9.30
C GLN A 281 31.59 3.17 8.02
N GLU A 282 32.31 2.85 6.95
CA GLU A 282 32.21 3.45 5.62
C GLU A 282 32.39 2.34 4.58
N THR A 283 31.92 2.52 3.36
CA THR A 283 32.12 1.54 2.29
C THR A 283 33.61 1.30 2.03
N ARG A 284 34.07 0.05 2.06
CA ARG A 284 35.47 -0.34 1.80
C ARG A 284 35.57 -1.47 0.80
N THR A 285 36.45 -1.34 -0.19
CA THR A 285 36.82 -2.46 -1.06
C THR A 285 37.87 -3.33 -0.38
N ARG A 286 37.66 -4.65 -0.41
CA ARG A 286 38.57 -5.70 0.08
C ARG A 286 38.97 -6.61 -1.07
N ARG A 287 40.17 -7.17 -1.05
CA ARG A 287 40.64 -8.10 -2.08
C ARG A 287 40.53 -9.54 -1.60
N LEU A 288 39.57 -10.28 -2.16
CA LEU A 288 39.48 -11.73 -2.03
C LEU A 288 40.49 -12.40 -2.97
N ILE A 289 41.28 -13.34 -2.45
CA ILE A 289 42.22 -14.15 -3.24
C ILE A 289 41.93 -15.62 -2.95
N LEU A 290 41.76 -16.42 -4.00
CA LEU A 290 41.72 -17.88 -3.90
C LEU A 290 43.07 -18.44 -4.33
N ARG A 291 43.70 -19.25 -3.47
CA ARG A 291 44.84 -20.09 -3.83
C ARG A 291 44.48 -21.56 -3.84
N VAL A 292 45.08 -22.31 -4.76
CA VAL A 292 45.00 -23.78 -4.84
C VAL A 292 46.41 -24.30 -5.10
N GLY A 293 46.88 -25.25 -4.29
CA GLY A 293 48.27 -25.74 -4.38
C GLY A 293 49.36 -24.68 -4.14
N GLY A 294 49.00 -23.51 -3.58
CA GLY A 294 49.90 -22.37 -3.36
C GLY A 294 49.79 -21.26 -4.41
N GLU A 295 49.37 -21.59 -5.63
CA GLU A 295 49.20 -20.64 -6.73
C GLU A 295 47.90 -19.85 -6.61
N VAL A 296 47.89 -18.59 -7.08
CA VAL A 296 46.66 -17.77 -7.11
C VAL A 296 45.81 -18.15 -8.31
N VAL A 297 44.63 -18.71 -8.05
CA VAL A 297 43.69 -19.17 -9.08
C VAL A 297 42.57 -18.15 -9.34
N ALA A 298 42.26 -17.28 -8.38
CA ALA A 298 41.37 -16.15 -8.62
C ALA A 298 41.69 -14.95 -7.72
N ARG A 299 41.35 -13.75 -8.19
CA ARG A 299 41.31 -12.50 -7.43
C ARG A 299 39.96 -11.83 -7.69
N ARG A 300 39.30 -11.32 -6.64
CA ARG A 300 38.05 -10.56 -6.73
C ARG A 300 38.11 -9.36 -5.79
N GLU A 301 37.55 -8.24 -6.22
CA GLU A 301 37.29 -7.11 -5.33
C GLU A 301 35.89 -7.26 -4.72
N VAL A 302 35.79 -7.09 -3.41
CA VAL A 302 34.57 -7.25 -2.63
C VAL A 302 34.26 -5.91 -1.98
N THR A 303 33.15 -5.30 -2.35
CA THR A 303 32.68 -4.06 -1.72
C THR A 303 31.96 -4.39 -0.43
N VAL A 304 32.50 -3.93 0.69
CA VAL A 304 31.92 -4.09 2.03
C VAL A 304 31.17 -2.80 2.36
N PRO A 305 29.82 -2.81 2.43
CA PRO A 305 29.05 -1.64 2.86
C PRO A 305 29.23 -1.41 4.38
N PRO A 306 28.99 -0.17 4.86
CA PRO A 306 28.90 0.08 6.30
C PRO A 306 27.78 -0.77 6.92
N PHE A 307 27.93 -1.15 8.19
CA PHE A 307 26.82 -1.75 8.93
C PHE A 307 25.90 -0.68 9.53
N ARG A 308 24.70 -1.12 9.94
CA ARG A 308 23.74 -0.30 10.68
C ARG A 308 23.20 -1.08 11.87
N GLU A 309 23.15 -0.45 13.04
CA GLU A 309 22.44 -0.98 14.21
C GLU A 309 20.92 -0.78 14.04
N LEU A 310 20.34 -1.52 13.08
CA LEU A 310 18.95 -1.39 12.67
C LEU A 310 18.04 -2.33 13.45
N THR A 311 17.09 -1.77 14.19
CA THR A 311 15.94 -2.52 14.73
C THR A 311 14.80 -2.51 13.71
N VAL A 312 14.19 -3.66 13.44
CA VAL A 312 13.00 -3.78 12.59
C VAL A 312 11.86 -4.43 13.38
N TYR A 313 10.84 -3.65 13.70
CA TYR A 313 9.63 -4.16 14.32
C TYR A 313 8.74 -4.85 13.28
N ILE A 314 8.16 -6.00 13.63
CA ILE A 314 7.22 -6.73 12.78
C ILE A 314 5.88 -6.78 13.51
N LEU A 315 4.80 -6.43 12.80
CA LEU A 315 3.44 -6.39 13.31
C LEU A 315 2.58 -7.46 12.61
N PRO A 316 2.44 -8.67 13.18
CA PRO A 316 1.58 -9.72 12.64
C PRO A 316 0.11 -9.36 12.88
N HIS A 317 -0.67 -9.36 11.81
CA HIS A 317 -2.11 -9.07 11.80
C HIS A 317 -2.76 -9.78 10.62
N SER A 318 -4.09 -9.69 10.51
CA SER A 318 -4.85 -10.03 9.32
C SER A 318 -5.42 -8.73 8.77
N HIS A 319 -5.22 -8.44 7.49
CA HIS A 319 -5.99 -7.36 6.87
C HIS A 319 -7.45 -7.79 6.79
N THR A 320 -8.34 -7.01 7.41
CA THR A 320 -9.75 -7.37 7.58
C THR A 320 -10.62 -6.70 6.51
N ASP A 321 -10.94 -7.49 5.48
CA ASP A 321 -11.91 -7.19 4.44
C ASP A 321 -13.24 -7.85 4.78
N ILE A 322 -14.26 -7.10 5.24
CA ILE A 322 -15.49 -7.78 5.71
C ILE A 322 -16.33 -8.36 4.56
N GLY A 323 -16.22 -7.85 3.33
CA GLY A 323 -17.09 -8.23 2.20
C GLY A 323 -16.45 -8.26 0.82
N TYR A 324 -15.13 -8.47 0.72
CA TYR A 324 -14.39 -8.48 -0.55
C TYR A 324 -13.98 -9.88 -1.03
N THR A 325 -13.24 -10.64 -0.21
CA THR A 325 -12.64 -11.94 -0.60
C THR A 325 -13.58 -13.13 -0.52
N GLU A 326 -14.42 -13.21 0.51
CA GLU A 326 -15.46 -14.22 0.73
C GLU A 326 -16.70 -13.56 1.38
N ILE A 327 -17.85 -14.23 1.35
CA ILE A 327 -19.10 -13.69 1.94
C ILE A 327 -18.94 -13.34 3.42
N GLN A 328 -19.55 -12.24 3.87
CA GLN A 328 -19.23 -11.66 5.18
C GLN A 328 -19.36 -12.65 6.36
N THR A 329 -20.33 -13.55 6.32
CA THR A 329 -20.52 -14.59 7.36
C THR A 329 -19.33 -15.53 7.52
N ASP A 330 -18.63 -15.82 6.42
CA ASP A 330 -17.44 -16.68 6.41
C ASP A 330 -16.24 -15.90 6.94
N ILE A 331 -16.16 -14.59 6.64
CA ILE A 331 -15.14 -13.70 7.21
C ILE A 331 -15.30 -13.55 8.73
N GLU A 332 -16.53 -13.45 9.23
CA GLU A 332 -16.78 -13.41 10.68
C GLU A 332 -16.25 -14.66 11.41
N GLU A 333 -16.43 -15.86 10.83
CA GLU A 333 -15.85 -17.09 11.37
C GLU A 333 -14.32 -17.09 11.24
N LYS A 334 -13.79 -16.68 10.08
CA LYS A 334 -12.35 -16.58 9.78
C LYS A 334 -11.63 -15.68 10.79
N GLN A 335 -12.18 -14.50 11.11
CA GLN A 335 -11.56 -13.56 12.04
C GLN A 335 -11.66 -13.99 13.51
N VAL A 336 -12.74 -14.67 13.93
CA VAL A 336 -12.81 -15.31 15.26
C VAL A 336 -11.77 -16.43 15.38
N ASN A 337 -11.59 -17.24 14.33
CA ASN A 337 -10.57 -18.28 14.28
C ASN A 337 -9.14 -17.71 14.23
N ASN A 338 -8.91 -16.58 13.56
CA ASN A 338 -7.62 -15.88 13.57
C ASN A 338 -7.24 -15.41 14.98
N LEU A 339 -8.19 -14.90 15.78
CA LEU A 339 -7.96 -14.54 17.17
C LEU A 339 -7.61 -15.75 18.04
N LEU A 340 -8.34 -16.86 17.91
CA LEU A 340 -8.02 -18.12 18.59
C LEU A 340 -6.59 -18.58 18.25
N ARG A 341 -6.27 -18.57 16.96
CA ARG A 341 -4.96 -19.03 16.45
C ARG A 341 -3.81 -18.10 16.86
N GLY A 342 -4.02 -16.78 16.86
CA GLY A 342 -3.03 -15.82 17.32
C GLY A 342 -2.67 -16.01 18.79
N MET A 343 -3.67 -16.26 19.65
CA MET A 343 -3.44 -16.58 21.07
C MET A 343 -2.72 -17.92 21.26
N GLU A 344 -3.07 -18.96 20.50
CA GLU A 344 -2.35 -20.24 20.52
C GLU A 344 -0.88 -20.09 20.13
N LEU A 345 -0.57 -19.27 19.10
CA LEU A 345 0.81 -19.02 18.69
C LEU A 345 1.60 -18.23 19.74
N ALA A 346 0.98 -17.25 20.39
CA ALA A 346 1.58 -16.51 21.49
C ALA A 346 1.83 -17.39 22.74
N GLU A 347 0.98 -18.39 22.97
CA GLU A 347 1.18 -19.41 24.01
C GLU A 347 2.28 -20.41 23.62
N ALA A 348 2.30 -20.87 22.35
CA ALA A 348 3.26 -21.86 21.84
C ALA A 348 4.69 -21.32 21.66
N THR A 349 4.87 -20.00 21.62
CA THR A 349 6.18 -19.32 21.52
C THR A 349 6.56 -18.59 22.81
N ALA A 350 5.88 -18.87 23.93
CA ALA A 350 6.13 -18.17 25.20
C ALA A 350 7.55 -18.39 25.77
N ASP A 351 8.21 -19.50 25.43
CA ASP A 351 9.59 -19.82 25.82
C ASP A 351 10.66 -19.30 24.85
N TYR A 352 10.26 -18.67 23.74
CA TYR A 352 11.20 -18.08 22.78
C TYR A 352 11.91 -16.86 23.39
N PRO A 353 13.09 -16.46 22.85
CA PRO A 353 13.73 -15.19 23.18
C PRO A 353 12.78 -13.99 22.99
N ASP A 354 13.01 -12.92 23.77
CA ASP A 354 12.26 -11.67 23.62
C ASP A 354 12.34 -11.16 22.18
N GLY A 355 11.20 -10.73 21.63
CA GLY A 355 11.05 -10.30 20.24
C GLY A 355 10.94 -11.40 19.19
N ALA A 356 11.16 -12.67 19.54
CA ALA A 356 10.83 -13.82 18.69
C ALA A 356 9.50 -14.51 19.09
N ARG A 357 8.83 -14.04 20.15
CA ARG A 357 7.51 -14.50 20.58
C ARG A 357 6.42 -13.93 19.69
N PHE A 358 5.38 -14.70 19.39
CA PHE A 358 4.26 -14.23 18.59
C PHE A 358 3.40 -13.23 19.38
N VAL A 359 3.06 -12.10 18.75
CA VAL A 359 2.10 -11.10 19.24
C VAL A 359 1.09 -10.86 18.14
N TRP A 360 -0.20 -11.06 18.42
CA TRP A 360 -1.26 -10.83 17.45
C TRP A 360 -1.78 -9.39 17.53
N ASN A 361 -1.61 -8.61 16.46
CA ASN A 361 -2.22 -7.29 16.35
C ASN A 361 -3.61 -7.44 15.71
N VAL A 362 -4.65 -7.07 16.45
CA VAL A 362 -6.02 -6.95 15.92
C VAL A 362 -6.08 -5.66 15.12
N GLU A 363 -6.24 -5.75 13.79
CA GLU A 363 -6.28 -4.57 12.91
C GLU A 363 -7.46 -3.66 13.25
N VAL A 364 -8.66 -4.24 13.30
CA VAL A 364 -9.92 -3.54 13.58
C VAL A 364 -10.73 -4.26 14.66
N LEU A 365 -11.37 -3.49 15.56
CA LEU A 365 -12.03 -4.04 16.75
C LEU A 365 -13.30 -4.84 16.46
N TRP A 366 -13.87 -4.79 15.25
CA TRP A 366 -14.97 -5.67 14.84
C TRP A 366 -14.65 -7.15 15.05
N ALA A 367 -13.41 -7.60 14.76
CA ALA A 367 -12.99 -8.97 15.04
C ALA A 367 -13.03 -9.31 16.55
N ALA A 368 -12.61 -8.37 17.40
CA ALA A 368 -12.69 -8.51 18.86
C ALA A 368 -14.15 -8.50 19.35
N ASP A 369 -15.00 -7.66 18.76
CA ASP A 369 -16.42 -7.55 19.08
C ASP A 369 -17.17 -8.85 18.75
N LEU A 370 -16.94 -9.42 17.56
CA LEU A 370 -17.44 -10.73 17.14
C LEU A 370 -17.03 -11.83 18.13
N TYR A 371 -15.74 -11.88 18.50
CA TYR A 371 -15.22 -12.87 19.45
C TYR A 371 -15.90 -12.74 20.81
N LEU A 372 -16.03 -11.52 21.33
CA LEU A 372 -16.65 -11.22 22.61
C LEU A 372 -18.16 -11.49 22.62
N HIS A 373 -18.86 -11.34 21.49
CA HIS A 373 -20.28 -11.68 21.38
C HIS A 373 -20.54 -13.17 21.16
N ARG A 374 -19.80 -13.83 20.25
CA ARG A 374 -20.05 -15.20 19.80
C ARG A 374 -19.59 -16.28 20.79
N LEU A 375 -18.46 -16.08 21.47
CA LEU A 375 -17.87 -17.14 22.29
C LEU A 375 -18.32 -17.08 23.76
N GLY A 376 -18.08 -18.16 24.50
CA GLY A 376 -18.50 -18.32 25.90
C GLY A 376 -17.62 -17.56 26.90
N PRO A 377 -18.05 -17.44 28.18
CA PRO A 377 -17.33 -16.65 29.19
C PRO A 377 -15.85 -17.02 29.37
N ALA A 378 -15.50 -18.31 29.27
CA ALA A 378 -14.12 -18.78 29.38
C ALA A 378 -13.24 -18.30 28.22
N GLN A 379 -13.76 -18.31 26.99
CA GLN A 379 -13.05 -17.75 25.83
C GLN A 379 -12.91 -16.22 25.93
N ARG A 380 -13.96 -15.52 26.37
CA ARG A 380 -13.94 -14.06 26.58
C ARG A 380 -12.84 -13.67 27.56
N GLU A 381 -12.76 -14.32 28.71
CA GLU A 381 -11.70 -14.02 29.69
C GLU A 381 -10.31 -14.38 29.18
N ARG A 382 -10.13 -15.49 28.42
CA ARG A 382 -8.84 -15.80 27.77
C ARG A 382 -8.39 -14.67 26.82
N PHE A 383 -9.32 -14.09 26.05
CA PHE A 383 -9.00 -12.95 25.18
C PHE A 383 -8.65 -11.68 25.97
N LEU A 384 -9.44 -11.33 26.99
CA LEU A 384 -9.15 -10.16 27.83
C LEU A 384 -7.79 -10.32 28.54
N GLU A 385 -7.47 -11.52 29.02
CA GLU A 385 -6.16 -11.81 29.63
C GLU A 385 -5.01 -11.83 28.61
N ALA A 386 -5.25 -12.26 27.38
CA ALA A 386 -4.27 -12.15 26.29
C ALA A 386 -3.96 -10.68 25.94
N VAL A 387 -4.94 -9.78 26.07
CA VAL A 387 -4.73 -8.32 25.97
C VAL A 387 -3.94 -7.80 27.18
N ARG A 388 -4.34 -8.15 28.42
CA ARG A 388 -3.61 -7.74 29.65
C ARG A 388 -2.15 -8.20 29.67
N THR A 389 -1.85 -9.37 29.10
CA THR A 389 -0.50 -9.94 29.04
C THR A 389 0.29 -9.57 27.77
N GLY A 390 -0.27 -8.73 26.89
CA GLY A 390 0.41 -8.27 25.67
C GLY A 390 0.60 -9.31 24.57
N LYS A 391 -0.07 -10.47 24.67
CA LYS A 391 -0.10 -11.51 23.62
C LYS A 391 -0.99 -11.09 22.44
N VAL A 392 -2.03 -10.31 22.74
CA VAL A 392 -2.92 -9.68 21.76
C VAL A 392 -2.83 -8.17 21.95
N ALA A 393 -2.52 -7.46 20.87
CA ALA A 393 -2.51 -6.01 20.81
C ALA A 393 -3.76 -5.50 20.10
N LEU A 394 -4.40 -4.49 20.66
CA LEU A 394 -5.59 -3.87 20.08
C LEU A 394 -5.20 -2.60 19.32
N ASN A 395 -5.75 -2.41 18.13
CA ASN A 395 -5.73 -1.14 17.42
C ASN A 395 -7.16 -0.58 17.40
N GLY A 396 -7.31 0.73 17.64
CA GLY A 396 -8.52 1.31 18.21
C GLY A 396 -9.68 1.63 17.26
N LEU A 397 -9.55 1.39 15.96
CA LEU A 397 -10.66 1.61 15.02
C LEU A 397 -11.57 0.38 14.98
N TYR A 398 -12.88 0.58 14.95
CA TYR A 398 -13.86 -0.51 14.86
C TYR A 398 -13.78 -1.25 13.51
N LEU A 399 -13.59 -0.53 12.41
CA LEU A 399 -13.51 -1.03 11.02
C LEU A 399 -12.49 -0.22 10.19
N ASN A 400 -12.18 -0.71 8.98
CA ASN A 400 -11.41 0.01 7.96
C ASN A 400 -12.38 0.95 7.21
N GLU A 401 -12.52 2.20 7.67
CA GLU A 401 -13.58 3.12 7.21
C GLU A 401 -13.21 4.01 6.02
N LEU A 402 -14.20 4.27 5.16
CA LEU A 402 -14.20 5.36 4.18
C LEU A 402 -14.64 6.67 4.86
N THR A 403 -13.70 7.28 5.59
CA THR A 403 -13.94 8.39 6.55
C THR A 403 -14.59 9.68 6.01
N GLY A 404 -14.73 9.87 4.70
CA GLY A 404 -15.48 10.98 4.08
C GLY A 404 -16.91 10.65 3.70
N LEU A 405 -17.29 9.36 3.72
CA LEU A 405 -18.69 8.94 3.80
C LEU A 405 -19.27 9.24 5.18
N CYS A 406 -18.45 9.05 6.23
CA CYS A 406 -18.80 9.23 7.63
C CYS A 406 -19.23 10.67 7.99
N ARG A 407 -20.21 10.76 8.91
CA ARG A 407 -20.49 11.98 9.68
C ARG A 407 -19.48 12.16 10.83
N PRO A 408 -19.34 13.37 11.41
CA PRO A 408 -18.44 13.61 12.54
C PRO A 408 -18.69 12.71 13.76
N GLU A 409 -19.95 12.33 14.02
CA GLU A 409 -20.27 11.42 15.13
C GLU A 409 -19.85 9.98 14.83
N GLU A 410 -19.95 9.50 13.58
CA GLU A 410 -19.43 8.16 13.19
C GLU A 410 -17.95 8.03 13.50
N LEU A 411 -17.14 9.07 13.23
CA LEU A 411 -15.71 9.07 13.56
C LEU A 411 -15.46 8.89 15.06
N LEU A 412 -16.31 9.46 15.94
CA LEU A 412 -16.25 9.23 17.39
C LEU A 412 -16.70 7.82 17.76
N ARG A 413 -17.73 7.29 17.10
CA ARG A 413 -18.24 5.91 17.33
C ARG A 413 -17.24 4.85 16.89
N LEU A 414 -16.50 5.11 15.82
CA LEU A 414 -15.41 4.26 15.32
C LEU A 414 -14.36 3.93 16.39
N CYS A 415 -14.11 4.85 17.33
CA CYS A 415 -13.14 4.64 18.41
C CYS A 415 -13.77 4.17 19.74
N ARG A 416 -15.10 4.04 19.83
CA ARG A 416 -15.82 3.80 21.10
C ARG A 416 -15.47 2.47 21.75
N LEU A 417 -15.31 1.41 20.98
CA LEU A 417 -14.97 0.09 21.53
C LEU A 417 -13.54 0.07 22.11
N ALA A 418 -12.63 0.91 21.59
CA ALA A 418 -11.27 1.03 22.12
C ALA A 418 -11.26 1.53 23.57
N THR A 419 -12.05 2.57 23.87
CA THR A 419 -12.14 3.09 25.24
C THR A 419 -12.79 2.08 26.18
N GLN A 420 -13.84 1.37 25.74
CA GLN A 420 -14.51 0.33 26.52
C GLN A 420 -13.59 -0.86 26.84
N LEU A 421 -12.79 -1.32 25.86
CA LEU A 421 -11.82 -2.39 26.08
C LEU A 421 -10.64 -1.92 26.93
N GLY A 422 -10.25 -0.65 26.80
CA GLY A 422 -9.25 -0.02 27.68
C GLY A 422 -9.69 -0.01 29.15
N ASP A 423 -10.90 0.46 29.43
CA ASP A 423 -11.49 0.44 30.77
C ASP A 423 -11.65 -0.98 31.32
N THR A 424 -12.04 -1.94 30.48
CA THR A 424 -12.29 -3.34 30.88
C THR A 424 -11.01 -4.14 31.15
N THR A 425 -9.92 -3.84 30.43
CA THR A 425 -8.64 -4.56 30.56
C THR A 425 -7.65 -3.84 31.47
N GLY A 426 -7.75 -2.52 31.60
CA GLY A 426 -6.71 -1.68 32.21
C GLY A 426 -5.53 -1.39 31.28
N VAL A 427 -5.60 -1.80 29.99
CA VAL A 427 -4.57 -1.57 28.97
C VAL A 427 -5.02 -0.46 28.04
N ALA A 428 -4.27 0.65 27.97
CA ALA A 428 -4.59 1.75 27.06
C ALA A 428 -4.48 1.30 25.59
N VAL A 429 -5.54 1.55 24.81
CA VAL A 429 -5.56 1.34 23.36
C VAL A 429 -5.09 2.64 22.69
N ASP A 430 -3.77 2.88 22.70
CA ASP A 430 -3.15 4.14 22.23
C ASP A 430 -2.70 4.13 20.76
N ALA A 431 -3.04 3.08 20.01
CA ALA A 431 -2.72 2.94 18.58
C ALA A 431 -3.97 2.64 17.74
N ALA A 432 -3.95 3.09 16.48
CA ALA A 432 -4.88 2.74 15.41
C ALA A 432 -4.11 2.09 14.26
N MET A 433 -4.80 1.25 13.49
CA MET A 433 -4.27 0.52 12.36
C MET A 433 -5.35 0.56 11.27
N ILE A 434 -4.93 0.82 10.04
CA ILE A 434 -5.77 0.73 8.85
C ILE A 434 -4.91 0.21 7.71
N SER A 435 -5.52 -0.56 6.84
CA SER A 435 -4.92 -1.06 5.60
C SER A 435 -5.75 -0.63 4.41
N ASP A 436 -5.10 -0.68 3.25
CA ASP A 436 -5.65 -0.54 1.90
C ASP A 436 -6.24 0.84 1.57
N VAL A 437 -7.14 1.38 2.40
CA VAL A 437 -7.72 2.74 2.31
C VAL A 437 -6.61 3.81 2.18
N PRO A 438 -6.53 4.57 1.06
CA PRO A 438 -5.41 5.46 0.78
C PRO A 438 -5.72 6.96 1.04
N GLY A 439 -6.43 7.27 2.12
CA GLY A 439 -6.67 8.64 2.57
C GLY A 439 -7.79 8.74 3.59
N TYR A 440 -7.80 9.82 4.38
CA TYR A 440 -8.67 10.02 5.53
C TYR A 440 -9.08 11.49 5.71
N THR A 441 -10.30 11.74 6.16
CA THR A 441 -10.76 13.10 6.49
C THR A 441 -10.09 13.64 7.75
N TRP A 442 -9.83 14.95 7.77
CA TRP A 442 -9.07 15.64 8.81
C TRP A 442 -9.70 15.55 10.21
N GLY A 443 -11.03 15.34 10.27
CA GLY A 443 -11.75 15.07 11.51
C GLY A 443 -11.27 13.82 12.25
N THR A 444 -10.74 12.82 11.53
CA THR A 444 -10.28 11.53 12.08
C THR A 444 -9.20 11.70 13.15
N VAL A 445 -8.29 12.69 12.99
CA VAL A 445 -7.29 13.02 14.03
C VAL A 445 -7.94 13.39 15.35
N THR A 446 -9.02 14.19 15.30
CA THR A 446 -9.71 14.67 16.50
C THR A 446 -10.38 13.51 17.23
N ALA A 447 -11.02 12.60 16.47
CA ALA A 447 -11.68 11.43 17.04
C ALA A 447 -10.67 10.47 17.70
N MET A 448 -9.58 10.14 17.01
CA MET A 448 -8.50 9.31 17.57
C MET A 448 -7.92 9.92 18.84
N ALA A 449 -7.54 11.21 18.80
CA ALA A 449 -6.94 11.88 19.95
C ALA A 449 -7.88 11.92 21.17
N GLN A 450 -9.19 12.16 20.97
CA GLN A 450 -10.18 12.13 22.06
C GLN A 450 -10.40 10.73 22.65
N ALA A 451 -10.20 9.67 21.86
CA ALA A 451 -10.21 8.29 22.34
C ALA A 451 -8.90 7.86 23.03
N GLY A 452 -7.88 8.73 23.07
CA GLY A 452 -6.55 8.42 23.63
C GLY A 452 -5.59 7.74 22.65
N ILE A 453 -5.98 7.61 21.38
CA ILE A 453 -5.13 7.07 20.31
C ILE A 453 -4.12 8.15 19.90
N ARG A 454 -2.83 7.79 19.95
CA ARG A 454 -1.69 8.66 19.65
C ARG A 454 -0.93 8.22 18.40
N TYR A 455 -1.06 6.96 18.01
CA TYR A 455 -0.29 6.34 16.93
C TYR A 455 -1.22 5.83 15.83
N PHE A 456 -0.86 6.05 14.56
CA PHE A 456 -1.67 5.63 13.42
C PHE A 456 -0.81 4.91 12.37
N SER A 457 -0.97 3.59 12.32
CA SER A 457 -0.29 2.68 11.40
C SER A 457 -1.09 2.58 10.10
N VAL A 458 -0.75 3.45 9.16
CA VAL A 458 -1.37 3.55 7.84
C VAL A 458 -0.62 2.68 6.86
N ALA A 459 -1.32 1.82 6.13
CA ALA A 459 -0.69 0.89 5.20
C ALA A 459 -1.58 0.66 3.97
N PRO A 460 -1.64 1.60 3.01
CA PRO A 460 -2.44 1.47 1.80
C PRO A 460 -1.89 0.34 0.91
N ASN A 461 -2.59 0.05 -0.20
CA ASN A 461 -2.02 -0.80 -1.23
C ASN A 461 -0.69 -0.26 -1.77
N TYR A 462 0.13 -1.13 -2.36
CA TYR A 462 1.43 -0.75 -2.93
C TYR A 462 1.38 -0.41 -4.42
N PHE A 463 0.21 -0.55 -5.04
CA PHE A 463 -0.07 -0.27 -6.45
C PHE A 463 -1.53 0.17 -6.61
N ASP A 464 -1.79 0.86 -7.73
CA ASP A 464 -3.10 1.30 -8.24
C ASP A 464 -3.99 2.16 -7.31
N ARG A 465 -4.73 3.12 -7.86
CA ARG A 465 -5.76 3.92 -7.16
C ARG A 465 -5.41 4.49 -5.76
N ILE A 466 -4.14 4.68 -5.41
CA ILE A 466 -3.68 5.20 -4.10
C ILE A 466 -3.25 6.68 -4.09
N GLY A 467 -3.54 7.43 -5.16
CA GLY A 467 -3.02 8.80 -5.31
C GLY A 467 -1.49 8.85 -5.32
N ASP A 468 -0.89 9.80 -4.59
CA ASP A 468 0.56 9.95 -4.42
C ASP A 468 1.05 9.55 -3.01
N ILE A 469 0.22 8.83 -2.24
CA ILE A 469 0.43 8.55 -0.81
C ILE A 469 1.82 7.96 -0.48
N LEU A 470 2.28 6.97 -1.25
CA LEU A 470 3.61 6.35 -1.06
C LEU A 470 4.75 7.23 -1.59
N VAL A 471 4.50 8.07 -2.59
CA VAL A 471 5.51 9.04 -3.06
C VAL A 471 5.78 10.07 -1.97
N GLN A 472 4.72 10.57 -1.33
CA GLN A 472 4.82 11.59 -0.29
C GLN A 472 5.33 11.02 1.04
N TRP A 473 4.77 9.91 1.52
CA TRP A 473 4.85 9.50 2.94
C TRP A 473 5.43 8.10 3.22
N GLU A 474 5.76 7.29 2.20
CA GLU A 474 6.41 5.99 2.44
C GLU A 474 7.73 6.16 3.22
N ASN A 475 7.87 5.43 4.33
CA ASN A 475 9.01 5.47 5.24
C ASN A 475 9.32 6.88 5.80
N LYS A 476 8.35 7.81 5.83
CA LYS A 476 8.51 9.18 6.33
C LYS A 476 7.48 9.46 7.44
N PRO A 477 7.77 9.11 8.71
CA PRO A 477 6.88 9.38 9.83
C PRO A 477 6.63 10.87 10.02
N PHE A 478 5.41 11.24 10.38
CA PHE A 478 5.00 12.63 10.59
C PHE A 478 3.90 12.73 11.65
N TYR A 479 3.77 13.89 12.28
CA TYR A 479 2.59 14.19 13.09
C TYR A 479 1.48 14.76 12.20
N TRP A 480 0.33 14.09 12.16
CA TRP A 480 -0.88 14.66 11.57
C TRP A 480 -1.61 15.45 12.64
N VAL A 481 -1.63 16.77 12.49
CA VAL A 481 -2.23 17.74 13.41
C VAL A 481 -3.67 18.01 12.98
N GLY A 482 -4.62 17.87 13.90
CA GLY A 482 -6.06 18.02 13.65
C GLY A 482 -6.53 19.47 13.48
N PRO A 483 -7.80 19.69 13.09
CA PRO A 483 -8.37 21.01 12.84
C PRO A 483 -8.26 22.01 13.99
N SER A 484 -8.12 21.53 15.23
CA SER A 484 -7.97 22.36 16.43
C SER A 484 -6.57 22.96 16.60
N GLY A 485 -5.55 22.43 15.90
CA GLY A 485 -4.13 22.73 16.13
C GLY A 485 -3.56 22.22 17.45
N ARG A 486 -4.34 21.48 18.27
CA ARG A 486 -3.93 20.95 19.58
C ARG A 486 -3.79 19.43 19.57
N ASP A 487 -4.72 18.78 18.87
CA ASP A 487 -4.80 17.33 18.76
C ASP A 487 -3.87 16.86 17.65
N LYS A 488 -3.05 15.83 17.88
CA LYS A 488 -2.19 15.24 16.84
C LYS A 488 -1.95 13.75 17.07
N VAL A 489 -1.71 13.02 15.98
CA VAL A 489 -1.29 11.61 15.99
C VAL A 489 0.00 11.43 15.21
N LEU A 490 0.87 10.51 15.65
CA LEU A 490 2.03 10.08 14.90
C LEU A 490 1.59 9.07 13.83
N VAL A 491 1.72 9.46 12.57
CA VAL A 491 1.46 8.63 11.39
C VAL A 491 2.77 8.04 10.90
N TRP A 492 2.75 6.76 10.53
CA TRP A 492 3.84 6.12 9.79
C TRP A 492 3.28 5.16 8.75
N ILE A 493 3.84 5.23 7.54
CA ILE A 493 3.61 4.28 6.43
C ILE A 493 4.89 3.49 6.17
N PRO A 494 4.86 2.15 6.17
CA PRO A 494 6.03 1.32 5.89
C PRO A 494 6.21 1.09 4.38
N TRP A 495 7.42 0.69 3.97
CA TRP A 495 7.69 0.27 2.59
C TRP A 495 6.72 -0.80 2.11
N ARG A 496 6.12 -0.60 0.92
CA ARG A 496 5.09 -1.48 0.31
C ARG A 496 3.80 -1.67 1.14
N GLY A 497 3.51 -0.78 2.09
CA GLY A 497 2.26 -0.80 2.85
C GLY A 497 2.04 -2.12 3.60
N TYR A 498 0.84 -2.67 3.54
CA TYR A 498 0.45 -3.89 4.28
C TYR A 498 0.87 -5.18 3.56
N ALA A 499 0.99 -5.13 2.23
CA ALA A 499 1.18 -6.27 1.34
C ALA A 499 2.61 -6.85 1.31
N MET A 500 3.52 -6.44 2.21
CA MET A 500 4.91 -6.93 2.22
C MET A 500 4.98 -8.46 2.20
N SER A 501 4.21 -9.11 3.09
CA SER A 501 4.12 -10.56 3.22
C SER A 501 3.38 -11.25 2.06
N HIS A 502 2.63 -10.49 1.24
CA HIS A 502 2.00 -11.00 0.01
C HIS A 502 3.02 -11.16 -1.11
N ILE A 503 4.08 -10.33 -1.13
CA ILE A 503 5.05 -10.26 -2.22
C ILE A 503 6.27 -11.16 -1.97
N ILE A 504 6.75 -11.21 -0.72
CA ILE A 504 7.97 -11.97 -0.38
C ILE A 504 7.68 -13.38 0.15
N HIS A 505 6.45 -13.63 0.61
CA HIS A 505 5.95 -14.89 1.20
C HIS A 505 6.69 -15.45 2.43
N ARG A 506 7.92 -15.02 2.72
CA ARG A 506 8.73 -15.45 3.87
C ARG A 506 9.88 -14.48 4.09
N LEU A 507 10.32 -14.37 5.34
CA LEU A 507 11.58 -13.70 5.66
C LEU A 507 12.76 -14.61 5.28
N THR A 508 13.79 -14.05 4.64
CA THR A 508 15.02 -14.74 4.26
C THR A 508 16.25 -13.83 4.45
N PRO A 509 17.47 -14.39 4.60
CA PRO A 509 18.71 -13.59 4.62
C PRO A 509 18.88 -12.68 3.40
N GLU A 510 18.43 -13.15 2.24
CA GLU A 510 18.43 -12.38 0.98
C GLU A 510 17.47 -11.19 1.07
N PHE A 511 16.26 -11.37 1.59
CA PHE A 511 15.32 -10.27 1.81
C PHE A 511 15.83 -9.25 2.84
N VAL A 512 16.51 -9.69 3.91
CA VAL A 512 17.13 -8.76 4.88
C VAL A 512 18.17 -7.86 4.20
N THR A 513 18.85 -8.37 3.16
CA THR A 513 19.77 -7.59 2.33
C THR A 513 19.01 -6.61 1.44
N GLU A 514 17.95 -7.05 0.74
CA GLU A 514 17.08 -6.19 -0.09
C GLU A 514 16.44 -5.05 0.71
N TYR A 515 15.88 -5.35 1.88
CA TYR A 515 15.23 -4.38 2.76
C TYR A 515 16.19 -3.25 3.16
N GLN A 516 17.41 -3.59 3.59
CA GLN A 516 18.42 -2.59 3.92
C GLN A 516 18.89 -1.78 2.71
N GLU A 517 19.04 -2.41 1.54
CA GLU A 517 19.33 -1.70 0.30
C GLU A 517 18.20 -0.72 -0.09
N GLN A 518 16.92 -1.05 0.18
CA GLN A 518 15.82 -0.10 -0.05
C GLN A 518 15.81 1.05 0.96
N LEU A 519 16.08 0.78 2.25
CA LEU A 519 16.19 1.83 3.26
C LEU A 519 17.33 2.80 2.92
N GLU A 520 18.46 2.32 2.44
CA GLU A 520 19.55 3.18 1.93
C GLU A 520 19.14 3.98 0.69
N ARG A 521 18.53 3.31 -0.32
CA ARG A 521 18.10 3.96 -1.57
C ARG A 521 17.02 5.02 -1.37
N SER A 522 16.17 4.88 -0.36
CA SER A 522 15.15 5.86 0.04
C SER A 522 15.71 6.96 0.95
N GLY A 523 16.97 6.86 1.40
CA GLY A 523 17.59 7.80 2.33
C GLY A 523 17.04 7.71 3.75
N PHE A 524 16.49 6.56 4.16
CA PHE A 524 15.78 6.37 5.43
C PHE A 524 16.68 6.60 6.67
N PRO A 525 16.47 7.66 7.45
CA PRO A 525 17.48 8.17 8.38
C PRO A 525 17.43 7.61 9.81
N TYR A 526 16.49 6.70 10.14
CA TYR A 526 16.05 6.52 11.54
C TYR A 526 16.55 5.28 12.32
N ASP A 527 17.21 4.28 11.76
CA ASP A 527 17.73 3.09 12.50
C ASP A 527 16.70 2.22 13.27
N ILE A 528 15.46 2.68 13.38
CA ILE A 528 14.26 1.94 13.77
C ILE A 528 13.37 1.95 12.54
N ALA A 529 13.01 0.78 12.05
CA ALA A 529 12.03 0.59 10.99
C ALA A 529 10.91 -0.33 11.49
N TYR A 530 9.80 -0.40 10.76
CA TYR A 530 8.80 -1.44 11.00
C TYR A 530 8.24 -2.02 9.70
N MET A 531 7.53 -3.13 9.84
CA MET A 531 6.90 -3.89 8.78
C MET A 531 5.52 -4.37 9.22
N ARG A 532 4.53 -4.19 8.35
CA ARG A 532 3.23 -4.83 8.46
C ARG A 532 3.33 -6.24 7.88
N TRP A 533 2.94 -7.25 8.66
CA TRP A 533 2.88 -8.65 8.22
C TRP A 533 1.42 -9.11 8.25
N ALA A 534 0.72 -8.93 7.12
CA ALA A 534 -0.71 -9.18 6.99
C ALA A 534 -1.07 -10.66 6.72
N GLY A 535 -0.06 -11.54 6.63
CA GLY A 535 -0.20 -12.92 6.17
C GLY A 535 -0.03 -13.07 4.65
N HIS A 536 -0.77 -13.96 4.02
CA HIS A 536 -0.68 -14.25 2.58
C HIS A 536 -2.01 -14.00 1.87
N GLY A 537 -2.25 -12.73 1.52
CA GLY A 537 -3.52 -12.26 0.97
C GLY A 537 -4.41 -11.66 2.05
N ASP A 538 -5.50 -11.04 1.63
CA ASP A 538 -6.43 -10.37 2.52
C ASP A 538 -7.22 -11.41 3.34
N ASN A 539 -7.64 -11.05 4.54
CA ASN A 539 -8.18 -11.95 5.57
C ASN A 539 -7.28 -13.14 5.97
N ALA A 540 -5.98 -13.13 5.64
CA ALA A 540 -5.10 -14.28 5.89
C ALA A 540 -4.98 -14.70 7.37
N VAL A 541 -4.65 -15.98 7.55
CA VAL A 541 -4.43 -16.60 8.86
C VAL A 541 -3.11 -16.18 9.50
N PRO A 542 -2.98 -16.23 10.85
CA PRO A 542 -1.73 -15.96 11.55
C PRO A 542 -0.57 -16.85 11.07
N ASP A 543 0.51 -16.22 10.61
CA ASP A 543 1.72 -16.90 10.13
C ASP A 543 2.76 -17.07 11.26
N PRO A 544 3.07 -18.31 11.69
CA PRO A 544 4.08 -18.57 12.73
C PRO A 544 5.53 -18.57 12.21
N ALA A 545 5.77 -18.63 10.90
CA ALA A 545 7.11 -18.83 10.34
C ALA A 545 8.07 -17.68 10.65
N ILE A 546 7.54 -16.48 10.87
CA ILE A 546 8.30 -15.31 11.31
C ILE A 546 8.98 -15.53 12.67
N CYS A 547 8.38 -16.27 13.62
CA CYS A 547 8.96 -16.50 14.94
C CYS A 547 10.25 -17.35 14.85
N GLU A 548 10.20 -18.41 14.05
CA GLU A 548 11.34 -19.29 13.77
C GLU A 548 12.48 -18.50 13.11
N PHE A 549 12.17 -17.73 12.06
CA PHE A 549 13.16 -16.90 11.37
C PHE A 549 13.81 -15.89 12.31
N ILE A 550 13.02 -15.17 13.11
CA ILE A 550 13.53 -14.11 14.00
C ILE A 550 14.36 -14.69 15.14
N ARG A 551 13.94 -15.82 15.73
CA ARG A 551 14.73 -16.55 16.73
C ARG A 551 16.10 -16.92 16.17
N ASP A 552 16.13 -17.56 15.01
CA ASP A 552 17.37 -18.09 14.43
C ASP A 552 18.27 -16.95 13.92
N TRP A 553 17.68 -15.93 13.30
CA TRP A 553 18.38 -14.74 12.83
C TRP A 553 19.03 -13.97 14.00
N ASN A 554 18.27 -13.60 15.03
CA ASN A 554 18.80 -12.85 16.18
C ASN A 554 19.77 -13.69 17.03
N THR A 555 19.75 -15.02 16.90
CA THR A 555 20.75 -15.92 17.50
C THR A 555 22.06 -15.94 16.71
N GLU A 556 22.02 -15.91 15.38
CA GLU A 556 23.22 -15.88 14.55
C GLU A 556 23.84 -14.47 14.43
N TYR A 557 22.99 -13.43 14.36
CA TYR A 557 23.39 -12.04 14.07
C TYR A 557 23.03 -11.08 15.21
N ALA A 558 23.92 -10.13 15.48
CA ALA A 558 23.68 -9.00 16.37
C ALA A 558 22.79 -7.93 15.72
N TRP A 559 22.96 -7.71 14.41
CA TRP A 559 22.27 -6.67 13.63
C TRP A 559 22.10 -7.07 12.17
N PRO A 560 21.06 -6.61 11.46
CA PRO A 560 19.84 -5.99 12.00
C PRO A 560 19.12 -6.92 12.98
N HIS A 561 18.38 -6.35 13.92
CA HIS A 561 17.66 -7.08 14.97
C HIS A 561 16.15 -6.98 14.71
N PHE A 562 15.47 -8.13 14.59
CA PHE A 562 14.03 -8.17 14.31
C PHE A 562 13.24 -8.39 15.60
N ASN A 563 12.05 -7.77 15.72
CA ASN A 563 11.26 -7.83 16.95
C ASN A 563 9.75 -7.86 16.64
N ILE A 564 9.08 -8.98 16.92
CA ILE A 564 7.61 -9.10 16.88
C ILE A 564 7.03 -8.36 18.09
N THR A 565 6.14 -7.39 17.83
CA THR A 565 5.57 -6.56 18.91
C THR A 565 4.19 -5.98 18.57
N SER A 566 3.67 -5.13 19.44
CA SER A 566 2.45 -4.34 19.22
C SER A 566 2.73 -3.04 18.45
N THR A 567 1.74 -2.54 17.70
CA THR A 567 1.80 -1.20 17.09
C THR A 567 2.21 -0.13 18.11
N SER A 568 1.57 -0.15 19.29
CA SER A 568 1.84 0.78 20.39
C SER A 568 3.29 0.79 20.86
N ALA A 569 3.93 -0.38 20.97
CA ALA A 569 5.32 -0.46 21.38
C ALA A 569 6.27 0.04 20.26
N ALA A 570 6.08 -0.44 19.03
CA ALA A 570 6.91 -0.02 17.90
C ALA A 570 6.87 1.50 17.65
N PHE A 571 5.69 2.12 17.76
CA PHE A 571 5.52 3.57 17.59
C PHE A 571 6.04 4.36 18.80
N ARG A 572 5.91 3.84 20.03
CA ARG A 572 6.44 4.48 21.24
C ARG A 572 7.97 4.50 21.22
N ASP A 573 8.61 3.37 20.93
CA ASP A 573 10.07 3.26 20.84
C ASP A 573 10.64 4.19 19.74
N PHE A 574 9.88 4.40 18.66
CA PHE A 574 10.20 5.37 17.62
C PHE A 574 10.00 6.84 18.07
N GLU A 575 8.84 7.16 18.67
CA GLU A 575 8.50 8.49 19.17
C GLU A 575 9.51 8.96 20.23
N GLU A 576 9.87 8.11 21.19
CA GLU A 576 10.83 8.42 22.26
C GLU A 576 12.22 8.78 21.74
N ARG A 577 12.62 8.25 20.57
CA ARG A 577 13.94 8.49 19.97
C ARG A 577 13.94 9.60 18.91
N TYR A 578 12.81 9.87 18.25
CA TYR A 578 12.76 10.74 17.06
C TYR A 578 11.60 11.73 16.97
N GLY A 579 10.64 11.71 17.89
CA GLY A 579 9.44 12.56 17.85
C GLY A 579 9.74 14.06 17.74
N ASP A 580 10.81 14.52 18.39
CA ASP A 580 11.29 15.91 18.37
C ASP A 580 11.79 16.39 16.99
N ARG A 581 11.99 15.47 16.04
CA ARG A 581 12.54 15.73 14.70
C ARG A 581 11.53 15.51 13.58
N LEU A 582 10.30 15.11 13.88
CA LEU A 582 9.28 14.80 12.86
C LEU A 582 8.58 16.06 12.35
N PRO A 583 8.23 16.12 11.05
CA PRO A 583 7.41 17.21 10.53
C PRO A 583 5.98 17.12 11.08
N GLU A 584 5.35 18.28 11.23
CA GLU A 584 3.91 18.40 11.50
C GLU A 584 3.18 18.76 10.20
N VAL A 585 2.07 18.09 9.92
CA VAL A 585 1.27 18.20 8.69
C VAL A 585 -0.21 18.35 9.07
N ALA A 586 -0.96 19.16 8.32
CA ALA A 586 -2.36 19.45 8.60
C ALA A 586 -3.19 19.53 7.30
N GLY A 587 -4.50 19.31 7.41
CA GLY A 587 -5.44 19.24 6.30
C GLY A 587 -6.00 17.83 6.06
N ASP A 588 -6.97 17.74 5.14
CA ASP A 588 -7.49 16.45 4.66
C ASP A 588 -6.42 15.67 3.90
N TRP A 589 -6.45 14.35 4.06
CA TRP A 589 -5.65 13.42 3.28
C TRP A 589 -6.57 12.77 2.26
N THR A 590 -6.64 13.33 1.04
CA THR A 590 -7.73 13.08 0.09
C THR A 590 -8.08 11.59 -0.10
N PRO A 591 -9.28 11.13 0.31
CA PRO A 591 -9.60 9.71 0.33
C PRO A 591 -10.01 9.20 -1.07
N TYR A 592 -9.08 8.54 -1.75
CA TYR A 592 -9.19 8.21 -3.18
C TYR A 592 -10.18 7.07 -3.52
N TRP A 593 -10.71 6.36 -2.53
CA TRP A 593 -11.56 5.17 -2.70
C TRP A 593 -13.05 5.43 -2.49
N GLU A 594 -13.43 6.66 -2.19
CA GLU A 594 -14.81 7.03 -1.83
C GLU A 594 -15.70 7.36 -3.04
N ASP A 595 -15.12 7.52 -4.24
CA ASP A 595 -15.87 7.75 -5.49
C ASP A 595 -16.82 6.59 -5.82
N GLY A 596 -16.45 5.36 -5.45
CA GLY A 596 -17.28 4.16 -5.60
C GLY A 596 -18.64 4.26 -4.91
N ALA A 597 -18.76 5.00 -3.82
CA ALA A 597 -20.03 5.20 -3.11
C ALA A 597 -21.08 5.96 -3.93
N GLY A 598 -20.66 6.71 -4.97
CA GLY A 598 -21.57 7.32 -5.93
C GLY A 598 -22.44 6.31 -6.70
N SER A 599 -21.98 5.05 -6.81
CA SER A 599 -22.74 3.96 -7.45
C SER A 599 -23.94 3.47 -6.62
N SER A 600 -23.95 3.76 -5.31
CA SER A 600 -24.98 3.36 -4.35
C SER A 600 -25.52 4.57 -3.57
N ALA A 601 -25.85 5.62 -4.32
CA ALA A 601 -26.30 6.91 -3.78
C ALA A 601 -27.58 6.82 -2.91
N LEU A 602 -28.45 5.84 -3.14
CA LEU A 602 -29.66 5.62 -2.32
C LEU A 602 -29.28 5.15 -0.91
N GLU A 603 -28.52 4.07 -0.82
CA GLU A 603 -28.07 3.48 0.45
C GLU A 603 -27.12 4.44 1.18
N THR A 604 -26.26 5.15 0.45
CA THR A 604 -25.39 6.21 1.02
C THR A 604 -26.21 7.36 1.61
N GLY A 605 -27.29 7.76 0.94
CA GLY A 605 -28.22 8.76 1.45
C GLY A 605 -28.93 8.29 2.72
N LEU A 606 -29.45 7.05 2.72
CA LEU A 606 -30.08 6.43 3.88
C LEU A 606 -29.13 6.33 5.07
N ASN A 607 -27.88 5.91 4.88
CA ASN A 607 -26.91 5.79 5.97
C ASN A 607 -26.56 7.15 6.58
N ARG A 608 -26.36 8.17 5.75
CA ARG A 608 -26.05 9.54 6.20
C ARG A 608 -27.21 10.18 6.96
N GLU A 609 -28.45 9.98 6.52
CA GLU A 609 -29.62 10.39 7.30
C GLU A 609 -29.72 9.62 8.62
N SER A 610 -29.39 8.32 8.63
CA SER A 610 -29.46 7.47 9.83
C SER A 610 -28.48 7.94 10.90
N SER A 611 -27.24 8.25 10.52
CA SER A 611 -26.23 8.84 11.40
C SER A 611 -26.68 10.17 12.01
N ASP A 612 -27.18 11.09 11.17
CA ASP A 612 -27.72 12.38 11.63
C ASP A 612 -28.96 12.19 12.54
N ARG A 613 -29.77 11.16 12.30
CA ARG A 613 -30.97 10.82 13.07
C ARG A 613 -30.64 10.17 14.42
N LEU A 614 -29.62 9.32 14.49
CA LEU A 614 -29.14 8.74 15.75
C LEU A 614 -28.62 9.82 16.69
N ALA A 615 -27.77 10.73 16.21
CA ALA A 615 -27.29 11.86 17.01
C ALA A 615 -28.44 12.75 17.53
N GLN A 616 -29.49 12.97 16.71
CA GLN A 616 -30.71 13.67 17.12
C GLN A 616 -31.53 12.88 18.14
N ALA A 617 -31.67 11.57 17.98
CA ALA A 617 -32.43 10.70 18.88
C ALA A 617 -31.75 10.62 20.26
N GLU A 618 -30.42 10.48 20.33
CA GLU A 618 -29.65 10.52 21.58
C GLU A 618 -29.79 11.87 22.28
N THR A 619 -29.68 12.97 21.54
CA THR A 619 -29.87 14.33 22.05
C THR A 619 -31.29 14.53 22.60
N LEU A 620 -32.30 14.08 21.85
CA LEU A 620 -33.70 14.17 22.28
C LEU A 620 -33.95 13.30 23.51
N TRP A 621 -33.37 12.10 23.59
CA TRP A 621 -33.47 11.22 24.76
C TRP A 621 -32.87 11.89 26.01
N ALA A 622 -31.73 12.56 25.88
CA ALA A 622 -31.10 13.31 26.96
C ALA A 622 -31.94 14.53 27.41
N LEU A 623 -32.58 15.23 26.48
CA LEU A 623 -33.46 16.38 26.78
C LEU A 623 -34.82 15.97 27.38
N ARG A 624 -35.37 14.82 26.97
CA ARG A 624 -36.73 14.36 27.33
C ARG A 624 -36.76 13.42 28.52
N GLY A 625 -35.73 12.59 28.70
CA GLY A 625 -35.70 11.50 29.68
C GLY A 625 -36.92 10.56 29.63
N PRO A 626 -37.33 10.03 28.46
CA PRO A 626 -38.56 9.22 28.34
C PRO A 626 -38.46 7.87 29.07
N GLY A 627 -37.25 7.41 29.36
CA GLY A 627 -36.96 6.19 30.10
C GLY A 627 -35.46 5.92 30.19
N PRO A 628 -35.04 4.74 30.70
CA PRO A 628 -33.65 4.30 30.68
C PRO A 628 -33.08 4.34 29.26
N TYR A 629 -31.84 4.80 29.11
CA TYR A 629 -31.19 4.91 27.80
C TYR A 629 -30.93 3.51 27.21
N PRO A 630 -31.41 3.20 25.98
CA PRO A 630 -31.32 1.87 25.40
C PRO A 630 -29.95 1.66 24.75
N VAL A 631 -28.93 1.43 25.60
CA VAL A 631 -27.52 1.29 25.18
C VAL A 631 -27.34 0.27 24.06
N ALA A 632 -28.00 -0.90 24.17
CA ALA A 632 -27.86 -1.98 23.19
C ALA A 632 -28.39 -1.58 21.81
N ASP A 633 -29.62 -1.07 21.76
CA ASP A 633 -30.29 -0.65 20.52
C ASP A 633 -29.51 0.47 19.80
N PHE A 634 -29.07 1.51 20.53
CA PHE A 634 -28.21 2.55 19.96
C PHE A 634 -26.87 1.99 19.48
N SER A 635 -26.27 1.04 20.20
CA SER A 635 -25.01 0.43 19.77
C SER A 635 -25.17 -0.44 18.52
N THR A 636 -26.32 -1.11 18.35
CA THR A 636 -26.66 -1.84 17.12
C THR A 636 -26.82 -0.89 15.93
N ALA A 637 -27.65 0.15 16.06
CA ALA A 637 -27.87 1.09 14.97
C ALA A 637 -26.60 1.85 14.54
N TRP A 638 -25.74 2.23 15.51
CA TRP A 638 -24.43 2.82 15.21
C TRP A 638 -23.47 1.83 14.55
N ARG A 639 -23.46 0.57 14.98
CA ARG A 639 -22.63 -0.48 14.34
C ARG A 639 -23.04 -0.69 12.89
N ASP A 640 -24.33 -0.80 12.61
CA ASP A 640 -24.83 -1.00 11.26
C ASP A 640 -24.56 0.24 10.38
N THR A 641 -24.57 1.44 10.97
CA THR A 641 -24.12 2.67 10.29
C THR A 641 -22.64 2.59 9.85
N LEU A 642 -21.76 2.08 10.72
CA LEU A 642 -20.32 1.90 10.43
C LEU A 642 -20.08 0.75 9.42
N LEU A 643 -20.76 -0.38 9.56
CA LEU A 643 -20.65 -1.51 8.63
C LEU A 643 -21.00 -1.15 7.17
N TYR A 644 -21.88 -0.16 6.97
CA TYR A 644 -22.12 0.40 5.65
C TYR A 644 -20.95 1.28 5.17
N SER A 645 -20.41 2.17 6.00
CA SER A 645 -19.32 3.10 5.65
C SER A 645 -17.94 2.43 5.46
N GLU A 646 -17.78 1.18 5.92
CA GLU A 646 -16.58 0.36 5.79
C GLU A 646 -16.13 0.16 4.32
N HIS A 647 -14.82 0.00 4.08
CA HIS A 647 -14.22 0.11 2.75
C HIS A 647 -14.49 -0.99 1.74
N THR A 648 -14.90 -2.20 2.15
CA THR A 648 -15.27 -3.27 1.23
C THR A 648 -16.66 -3.01 0.63
N TRP A 649 -16.67 -2.34 -0.52
CA TRP A 649 -17.92 -1.92 -1.18
C TRP A 649 -18.65 -3.05 -1.92
N GLY A 650 -17.94 -4.12 -2.27
CA GLY A 650 -18.46 -5.31 -2.94
C GLY A 650 -17.39 -6.38 -3.14
N ALA A 651 -17.77 -7.53 -3.72
CA ALA A 651 -16.85 -8.61 -4.04
C ALA A 651 -15.72 -8.19 -4.99
N TRP A 652 -14.57 -8.89 -4.95
CA TRP A 652 -13.43 -8.70 -5.87
C TRP A 652 -13.79 -8.81 -7.37
N CYS A 653 -14.87 -9.55 -7.69
CA CYS A 653 -15.36 -9.74 -9.05
C CYS A 653 -16.47 -8.75 -9.47
N SER A 654 -16.86 -7.79 -8.62
CA SER A 654 -18.07 -6.97 -8.84
C SER A 654 -18.12 -6.21 -10.17
N VAL A 655 -16.95 -5.75 -10.66
CA VAL A 655 -16.86 -4.99 -11.92
C VAL A 655 -16.88 -5.91 -13.15
N SER A 656 -16.19 -7.04 -13.09
CA SER A 656 -16.06 -7.98 -14.22
C SER A 656 -17.24 -8.96 -14.33
N GLU A 657 -17.86 -9.30 -13.20
CA GLU A 657 -18.96 -10.26 -13.07
C GLU A 657 -20.11 -9.70 -12.20
N PRO A 658 -20.75 -8.57 -12.58
CA PRO A 658 -21.76 -7.90 -11.76
C PRO A 658 -23.01 -8.75 -11.48
N ALA A 659 -23.27 -9.77 -12.29
CA ALA A 659 -24.41 -10.68 -12.15
C ALA A 659 -24.07 -12.03 -11.46
N ARG A 660 -22.82 -12.20 -10.98
CA ARG A 660 -22.39 -13.40 -10.25
C ARG A 660 -23.05 -13.42 -8.87
N GLN A 661 -23.47 -14.61 -8.42
CA GLN A 661 -24.18 -14.78 -7.14
C GLN A 661 -23.42 -14.16 -5.96
N GLU A 662 -22.11 -14.36 -5.90
CA GLU A 662 -21.21 -13.76 -4.91
C GLU A 662 -21.26 -12.22 -4.87
N THR A 663 -21.24 -11.56 -6.03
CA THR A 663 -21.43 -10.10 -6.15
C THR A 663 -22.78 -9.66 -5.58
N LEU A 664 -23.85 -10.38 -5.95
CA LEU A 664 -25.22 -10.07 -5.54
C LEU A 664 -25.43 -10.29 -4.04
N ASP A 665 -24.86 -11.36 -3.47
CA ASP A 665 -24.98 -11.70 -2.05
C ASP A 665 -24.21 -10.71 -1.17
N GLN A 666 -22.98 -10.33 -1.55
CA GLN A 666 -22.22 -9.30 -0.84
C GLN A 666 -22.95 -7.95 -0.86
N TRP A 667 -23.50 -7.56 -2.01
CA TRP A 667 -24.28 -6.32 -2.13
C TRP A 667 -25.57 -6.38 -1.30
N ALA A 668 -26.24 -7.53 -1.24
CA ALA A 668 -27.42 -7.72 -0.40
C ALA A 668 -27.10 -7.55 1.09
N ILE A 669 -25.93 -8.03 1.56
CA ILE A 669 -25.48 -7.81 2.94
C ILE A 669 -25.13 -6.33 3.16
N LYS A 670 -24.27 -5.74 2.32
CA LYS A 670 -23.81 -4.35 2.46
C LYS A 670 -24.97 -3.35 2.47
N SER A 671 -25.92 -3.46 1.53
CA SER A 671 -27.11 -2.60 1.47
C SER A 671 -28.09 -2.84 2.63
N SER A 672 -28.12 -4.05 3.22
CA SER A 672 -28.97 -4.32 4.39
C SER A 672 -28.58 -3.51 5.63
N TYR A 673 -27.31 -3.14 5.78
CA TYR A 673 -26.85 -2.31 6.90
C TYR A 673 -27.44 -0.89 6.85
N ALA A 674 -27.42 -0.23 5.69
CA ALA A 674 -28.07 1.09 5.52
C ALA A 674 -29.59 1.01 5.77
N ALA A 675 -30.24 -0.07 5.31
CA ALA A 675 -31.67 -0.30 5.56
C ALA A 675 -31.99 -0.63 7.03
N ALA A 676 -31.07 -1.27 7.75
CA ALA A 676 -31.19 -1.52 9.17
C ALA A 676 -31.00 -0.25 10.00
N ALA A 677 -29.93 0.51 9.74
CA ALA A 677 -29.66 1.79 10.36
C ALA A 677 -30.83 2.78 10.17
N ASP A 678 -31.46 2.84 8.99
CA ASP A 678 -32.60 3.74 8.76
C ASP A 678 -33.83 3.34 9.58
N ARG A 679 -34.18 2.05 9.60
CA ARG A 679 -35.28 1.51 10.41
C ARG A 679 -35.06 1.76 11.90
N GLU A 680 -33.88 1.47 12.40
CA GLU A 680 -33.57 1.50 13.83
C GLU A 680 -33.40 2.93 14.35
N SER A 681 -32.77 3.82 13.57
CA SER A 681 -32.68 5.23 13.90
C SER A 681 -34.05 5.93 13.92
N ARG A 682 -35.03 5.48 13.11
CA ARG A 682 -36.43 5.93 13.18
C ARG A 682 -37.12 5.46 14.47
N ASP A 683 -37.06 4.16 14.78
CA ASP A 683 -37.61 3.61 16.03
C ASP A 683 -37.04 4.33 17.27
N LEU A 684 -35.73 4.53 17.30
CA LEU A 684 -35.05 5.21 18.40
C LEU A 684 -35.46 6.69 18.52
N LEU A 685 -35.69 7.40 17.40
CA LEU A 685 -36.19 8.77 17.42
C LEU A 685 -37.66 8.85 17.89
N ASP A 686 -38.53 7.95 17.44
CA ASP A 686 -39.93 7.89 17.85
C ASP A 686 -40.06 7.56 19.35
N ARG A 687 -39.21 6.66 19.85
CA ARG A 687 -39.08 6.33 21.28
C ARG A 687 -38.52 7.51 22.08
N ALA A 688 -37.56 8.26 21.54
CA ALA A 688 -37.04 9.48 22.17
C ALA A 688 -38.09 10.60 22.24
N GLY A 689 -38.93 10.72 21.21
CA GLY A 689 -40.03 11.69 21.12
C GLY A 689 -41.28 11.34 21.95
N SER A 690 -41.39 10.10 22.41
CA SER A 690 -42.55 9.60 23.14
C SER A 690 -42.88 10.42 24.42
N PRO A 691 -44.14 10.44 24.88
CA PRO A 691 -44.52 11.19 26.08
C PRO A 691 -43.81 10.67 27.33
N ALA A 692 -43.07 11.55 28.02
CA ALA A 692 -42.61 11.25 29.37
C ALA A 692 -43.82 11.16 30.32
N PRO A 693 -43.81 10.27 31.34
CA PRO A 693 -44.92 10.15 32.29
C PRO A 693 -45.16 11.47 33.04
N GLY A 694 -46.36 12.03 32.93
CA GLY A 694 -46.70 13.32 33.53
C GLY A 694 -48.19 13.66 33.42
N PRO A 695 -48.65 14.77 34.04
CA PRO A 695 -50.01 15.26 33.89
C PRO A 695 -50.29 15.69 32.44
N GLU A 696 -51.55 15.59 32.01
CA GLU A 696 -51.96 16.03 30.66
C GLU A 696 -51.53 17.47 30.38
N ALA A 697 -50.78 17.66 29.29
CA ALA A 697 -50.36 18.96 28.81
C ALA A 697 -51.54 19.69 28.12
N GLU A 698 -51.49 21.03 28.10
CA GLU A 698 -52.37 21.82 27.20
C GLU A 698 -52.26 21.31 25.75
N GLN A 699 -53.39 21.29 25.03
CA GLN A 699 -53.44 20.87 23.63
C GLN A 699 -52.46 21.68 22.76
N GLY A 700 -51.49 20.98 22.17
CA GLY A 700 -50.45 21.56 21.33
C GLY A 700 -49.34 20.55 21.05
N ILE A 701 -48.31 21.01 20.33
CA ILE A 701 -47.07 20.25 20.12
C ILE A 701 -45.88 20.96 20.72
N ASP A 702 -44.90 20.20 21.18
CA ASP A 702 -43.57 20.69 21.55
C ASP A 702 -42.61 20.38 20.41
N LEU A 703 -41.98 21.40 19.83
CA LEU A 703 -40.98 21.23 18.79
C LEU A 703 -39.58 21.45 19.39
N TYR A 704 -38.73 20.44 19.27
CA TYR A 704 -37.39 20.40 19.84
C TYR A 704 -36.36 20.79 18.79
N ASN A 705 -35.45 21.70 19.15
CA ASN A 705 -34.22 21.92 18.41
C ASN A 705 -33.11 21.09 19.07
N THR A 706 -32.72 20.00 18.41
CA THR A 706 -31.65 19.08 18.81
C THR A 706 -30.25 19.57 18.42
N THR A 707 -30.13 20.75 17.78
CA THR A 707 -28.82 21.33 17.43
C THR A 707 -28.30 22.28 18.50
N SER A 708 -26.98 22.53 18.50
CA SER A 708 -26.30 23.43 19.44
C SER A 708 -26.31 24.91 19.01
N TRP A 709 -27.02 25.26 17.93
CA TRP A 709 -27.24 26.63 17.46
C TRP A 709 -28.73 26.95 17.31
N ALA A 710 -29.09 28.23 17.17
CA ALA A 710 -30.48 28.63 16.94
C ALA A 710 -30.92 28.33 15.50
N ARG A 711 -32.16 27.84 15.30
CA ARG A 711 -32.68 27.40 14.00
C ARG A 711 -34.00 28.10 13.64
N THR A 712 -34.14 28.49 12.38
CA THR A 712 -35.40 28.98 11.78
C THR A 712 -35.68 28.11 10.56
N GLU A 713 -36.86 27.48 10.50
CA GLU A 713 -37.17 26.43 9.53
C GLU A 713 -38.68 26.21 9.34
N LEU A 714 -39.06 25.56 8.23
CA LEU A 714 -40.40 25.04 8.00
C LEU A 714 -40.55 23.65 8.65
N ALA A 715 -41.41 23.55 9.65
CA ALA A 715 -41.80 22.28 10.25
C ALA A 715 -43.07 21.74 9.57
N ASN A 716 -43.06 20.50 9.10
CA ASN A 716 -44.27 19.81 8.65
C ASN A 716 -44.94 19.13 9.85
N VAL A 717 -46.23 19.40 10.07
CA VAL A 717 -47.03 18.84 11.16
C VAL A 717 -48.09 17.91 10.56
N PRO A 718 -48.03 16.58 10.81
CA PRO A 718 -48.99 15.63 10.28
C PRO A 718 -50.42 15.95 10.72
N HIS A 719 -51.40 15.62 9.86
CA HIS A 719 -52.81 15.98 10.07
C HIS A 719 -53.40 15.58 11.45
N ASP A 720 -52.95 14.45 12.01
CA ASP A 720 -53.37 13.91 13.31
C ASP A 720 -53.06 14.84 14.50
N PHE A 721 -52.06 15.71 14.40
CA PHE A 721 -51.63 16.58 15.49
C PHE A 721 -52.40 17.90 15.60
N TRP A 722 -53.16 18.29 14.57
CA TRP A 722 -53.82 19.60 14.50
C TRP A 722 -55.33 19.56 14.22
N ASP A 723 -55.92 18.42 13.85
CA ASP A 723 -57.38 18.19 13.95
C ASP A 723 -58.23 19.35 13.39
N GLY A 724 -57.99 19.71 12.13
CA GLY A 724 -58.72 20.76 11.41
C GLY A 724 -58.43 22.21 11.83
N ARG A 725 -57.69 22.45 12.91
CA ARG A 725 -57.32 23.77 13.46
C ARG A 725 -56.05 24.35 12.83
N SER A 726 -56.16 24.92 11.62
CA SER A 726 -54.97 25.37 10.85
C SER A 726 -54.30 26.68 11.33
N ARG A 727 -54.86 27.38 12.32
CA ARG A 727 -54.26 28.60 12.89
C ARG A 727 -53.32 28.20 14.04
N VAL A 728 -52.03 28.50 13.87
CA VAL A 728 -50.98 28.18 14.84
C VAL A 728 -50.67 29.41 15.70
N LEU A 729 -50.57 29.21 17.01
CA LEU A 729 -50.09 30.21 17.97
C LEU A 729 -48.82 29.73 18.67
N ASP A 730 -47.89 30.65 18.97
CA ASP A 730 -46.73 30.37 19.83
C ASP A 730 -47.12 30.35 21.34
N SER A 731 -46.13 30.14 22.21
CA SER A 731 -46.31 30.13 23.67
C SER A 731 -46.75 31.50 24.23
N ALA A 732 -46.43 32.60 23.56
CA ALA A 732 -46.87 33.96 23.92
C ALA A 732 -48.24 34.33 23.32
N GLY A 733 -48.81 33.47 22.46
CA GLY A 733 -50.11 33.68 21.80
C GLY A 733 -50.02 34.43 20.47
N ASN A 734 -48.83 34.68 19.93
CA ASN A 734 -48.67 35.32 18.63
C ASN A 734 -49.00 34.32 17.50
N PRO A 735 -49.62 34.78 16.39
CA PRO A 735 -49.88 33.92 15.25
C PRO A 735 -48.57 33.55 14.52
N VAL A 736 -48.39 32.27 14.24
CA VAL A 736 -47.22 31.74 13.51
C VAL A 736 -47.61 31.50 12.05
N PRO A 737 -46.79 31.92 11.06
CA PRO A 737 -47.09 31.67 9.66
C PRO A 737 -47.28 30.19 9.37
N SER A 738 -48.41 29.82 8.76
CA SER A 738 -48.79 28.43 8.49
C SER A 738 -49.50 28.27 7.14
N GLN A 739 -49.37 27.09 6.54
CA GLN A 739 -50.02 26.71 5.29
C GLN A 739 -50.46 25.25 5.34
N ARG A 740 -51.72 24.98 4.99
CA ARG A 740 -52.21 23.61 4.80
C ARG A 740 -51.72 23.08 3.44
N LEU A 741 -51.17 21.87 3.44
CA LEU A 741 -50.73 21.18 2.23
C LEU A 741 -51.87 20.36 1.61
N ALA A 742 -51.72 20.00 0.33
CA ALA A 742 -52.71 19.23 -0.42
C ALA A 742 -52.89 17.79 0.12
N ASN A 743 -51.86 17.21 0.74
CA ASN A 743 -51.91 15.91 1.40
C ASN A 743 -52.68 15.93 2.74
N GLY A 744 -53.02 17.11 3.25
CA GLY A 744 -53.72 17.27 4.54
C GLY A 744 -52.82 17.67 5.71
N ASP A 745 -51.51 17.76 5.55
CA ASP A 745 -50.61 18.25 6.60
C ASP A 745 -50.65 19.78 6.75
N LEU A 746 -49.99 20.29 7.80
CA LEU A 746 -49.81 21.72 8.05
C LEU A 746 -48.31 22.04 8.15
N VAL A 747 -47.80 22.84 7.24
CA VAL A 747 -46.46 23.42 7.34
C VAL A 747 -46.52 24.71 8.13
N MET A 748 -45.58 24.92 9.05
CA MET A 748 -45.47 26.14 9.86
C MET A 748 -44.03 26.65 9.95
N LEU A 749 -43.84 27.97 9.96
CA LEU A 749 -42.53 28.60 10.07
C LEU A 749 -42.11 28.77 11.53
N VAL A 750 -41.25 27.87 12.01
CA VAL A 750 -40.57 27.97 13.30
C VAL A 750 -39.48 29.04 13.19
N ARG A 751 -39.51 30.04 14.08
CA ARG A 751 -38.49 31.10 14.13
C ARG A 751 -37.68 31.04 15.42
N ASP A 752 -36.36 31.13 15.25
CA ASP A 752 -35.34 31.32 16.27
C ASP A 752 -35.47 30.32 17.43
N ALA A 753 -35.73 29.05 17.10
CA ALA A 753 -35.76 27.95 18.05
C ALA A 753 -34.39 27.89 18.78
N PRO A 754 -34.33 28.10 20.11
CA PRO A 754 -33.06 28.13 20.83
C PRO A 754 -32.34 26.78 20.73
N PRO A 755 -31.00 26.76 20.87
CA PRO A 755 -30.24 25.52 20.87
C PRO A 755 -30.66 24.60 22.02
N LEU A 756 -30.68 23.29 21.76
CA LEU A 756 -30.96 22.23 22.75
C LEU A 756 -32.21 22.48 23.61
N ALA A 757 -33.29 22.98 22.99
CA ALA A 757 -34.48 23.45 23.68
C ALA A 757 -35.78 23.15 22.92
N ALA A 758 -36.91 23.24 23.62
CA ALA A 758 -38.25 23.08 23.05
C ALA A 758 -39.01 24.41 22.94
N ARG A 759 -39.90 24.53 21.96
CA ARG A 759 -40.96 25.54 21.92
C ARG A 759 -42.33 24.87 21.76
N ARG A 760 -43.30 25.28 22.58
CA ARG A 760 -44.70 24.84 22.48
C ARG A 760 -45.48 25.70 21.48
N TYR A 761 -46.28 25.03 20.66
CA TYR A 761 -47.22 25.64 19.72
C TYR A 761 -48.63 25.09 19.92
N ARG A 762 -49.64 25.93 19.75
CA ARG A 762 -51.06 25.60 19.98
C ARG A 762 -51.88 25.79 18.71
N PHE A 763 -52.74 24.81 18.41
CA PHE A 763 -53.62 24.83 17.23
C PHE A 763 -55.02 25.30 17.63
N VAL A 764 -55.50 26.36 16.97
CA VAL A 764 -56.80 26.99 17.24
C VAL A 764 -57.65 27.09 15.98
N ASN A 765 -58.96 27.27 16.17
CA ASN A 765 -59.88 27.50 15.06
C ASN A 765 -59.56 28.82 14.35
N GLY A 766 -59.45 28.77 13.03
CA GLY A 766 -59.21 29.94 12.19
C GLY A 766 -58.46 29.59 10.90
N ALA A 767 -58.42 30.52 9.96
CA ALA A 767 -57.61 30.39 8.76
C ALA A 767 -56.10 30.35 9.12
N PRO A 768 -55.27 29.64 8.34
CA PRO A 768 -53.81 29.72 8.44
C PRO A 768 -53.34 31.17 8.43
N HIS A 769 -52.26 31.48 9.16
CA HIS A 769 -51.72 32.83 9.15
C HIS A 769 -50.77 33.00 7.96
N ALA A 770 -51.10 33.88 7.03
CA ALA A 770 -50.14 34.37 6.06
C ALA A 770 -49.20 35.36 6.76
N GLY A 771 -47.90 35.06 6.78
CA GLY A 771 -46.86 36.02 7.16
C GLY A 771 -46.59 37.02 6.03
N GLU A 772 -45.74 38.02 6.30
CA GLU A 772 -45.25 38.92 5.25
C GLU A 772 -44.45 38.12 4.20
N ALA A 773 -44.94 38.10 2.97
CA ALA A 773 -44.31 37.38 1.87
C ALA A 773 -43.05 38.11 1.40
N LYS A 774 -41.89 37.51 1.64
CA LYS A 774 -40.57 37.96 1.18
C LYS A 774 -39.97 37.10 0.06
N ALA A 775 -40.74 36.14 -0.43
CA ALA A 775 -40.38 35.21 -1.48
C ALA A 775 -41.53 35.13 -2.50
N GLU A 776 -41.16 34.95 -3.76
CA GLU A 776 -42.05 34.88 -4.92
C GLU A 776 -41.69 33.63 -5.71
N ALA A 777 -42.72 32.92 -6.18
CA ALA A 777 -42.60 31.79 -7.09
C ALA A 777 -43.44 32.09 -8.33
N ASP A 778 -42.76 32.31 -9.45
CA ASP A 778 -43.38 32.56 -10.75
C ASP A 778 -43.29 31.28 -11.60
N ALA A 779 -44.42 30.57 -11.70
CA ALA A 779 -44.51 29.34 -12.46
C ALA A 779 -44.54 29.56 -13.99
N ALA A 780 -44.81 30.77 -14.47
CA ALA A 780 -44.79 31.08 -15.91
C ALA A 780 -43.35 31.29 -16.40
N GLU A 781 -42.52 31.96 -15.58
CA GLU A 781 -41.10 32.20 -15.87
C GLU A 781 -40.16 31.10 -15.33
N ALA A 782 -40.71 30.10 -14.63
CA ALA A 782 -39.96 29.07 -13.89
C ALA A 782 -38.94 29.65 -12.90
N VAL A 783 -39.30 30.74 -12.21
CA VAL A 783 -38.43 31.48 -11.28
C VAL A 783 -38.89 31.34 -9.82
N LEU A 784 -37.94 31.05 -8.93
CA LEU A 784 -38.08 31.19 -7.48
C LEU A 784 -37.15 32.32 -7.02
N ARG A 785 -37.66 33.31 -6.28
CA ARG A 785 -36.84 34.43 -5.78
C ARG A 785 -37.21 34.87 -4.37
N ASN A 786 -36.23 35.38 -3.63
CA ASN A 786 -36.42 36.03 -2.34
C ASN A 786 -35.37 37.13 -2.10
N GLU A 787 -35.34 37.71 -0.90
CA GLU A 787 -34.39 38.77 -0.50
C GLU A 787 -32.88 38.37 -0.52
N ARG A 788 -32.54 37.11 -0.86
CA ARG A 788 -31.18 36.58 -0.89
C ARG A 788 -30.81 35.92 -2.22
N LEU A 789 -31.72 35.15 -2.83
CA LEU A 789 -31.43 34.33 -3.99
C LEU A 789 -32.50 34.43 -5.07
N THR A 790 -32.09 34.28 -6.32
CA THR A 790 -32.98 34.04 -7.48
C THR A 790 -32.51 32.78 -8.19
N VAL A 791 -33.44 31.89 -8.47
CA VAL A 791 -33.24 30.60 -9.16
C VAL A 791 -34.20 30.57 -10.34
N ARG A 792 -33.71 30.24 -11.53
CA ARG A 792 -34.53 29.96 -12.72
C ARG A 792 -34.21 28.56 -13.24
N LEU A 793 -35.26 27.80 -13.51
CA LEU A 793 -35.17 26.45 -14.04
C LEU A 793 -35.34 26.46 -15.56
N ASP A 794 -34.75 25.49 -16.25
CA ASP A 794 -35.18 25.13 -17.60
C ASP A 794 -36.56 24.44 -17.52
N PRO A 795 -37.58 24.90 -18.28
CA PRO A 795 -38.92 24.33 -18.22
C PRO A 795 -39.05 22.95 -18.88
N THR A 796 -38.00 22.48 -19.56
CA THR A 796 -37.95 21.18 -20.24
C THR A 796 -37.19 20.15 -19.42
N THR A 797 -35.97 20.48 -18.96
CA THR A 797 -35.12 19.54 -18.21
C THR A 797 -35.31 19.64 -16.69
N GLY A 798 -35.80 20.78 -16.20
CA GLY A 798 -35.89 21.09 -14.77
C GLY A 798 -34.56 21.53 -14.13
N ALA A 799 -33.46 21.56 -14.88
CA ALA A 799 -32.15 21.95 -14.38
C ALA A 799 -32.09 23.45 -14.05
N ILE A 800 -31.24 23.83 -13.10
CA ILE A 800 -31.05 25.24 -12.74
C ILE A 800 -30.14 25.89 -13.79
N ILE A 801 -30.63 26.93 -14.46
CA ILE A 801 -29.93 27.65 -15.54
C ILE A 801 -29.64 29.12 -15.21
N ASP A 802 -30.20 29.64 -14.12
CA ASP A 802 -29.76 30.90 -13.50
C ASP A 802 -29.84 30.75 -11.97
N LEU A 803 -28.71 30.92 -11.29
CA LEU A 803 -28.58 30.95 -9.82
C LEU A 803 -27.84 32.23 -9.44
N ARG A 804 -28.55 33.20 -8.88
CA ARG A 804 -28.01 34.49 -8.44
C ARG A 804 -28.13 34.67 -6.94
N VAL A 805 -27.12 35.29 -6.35
CA VAL A 805 -27.08 35.61 -4.91
C VAL A 805 -26.97 37.13 -4.76
N THR A 806 -27.72 37.69 -3.82
CA THR A 806 -27.78 39.13 -3.59
C THR A 806 -26.42 39.67 -3.16
N GLY A 807 -25.93 40.70 -3.86
CA GLY A 807 -24.57 41.24 -3.71
C GLY A 807 -23.52 40.56 -4.59
N TYR A 808 -23.91 39.65 -5.49
CA TYR A 808 -23.04 39.03 -6.48
C TYR A 808 -23.69 39.06 -7.87
N ASP A 809 -23.09 39.79 -8.82
CA ASP A 809 -23.75 40.14 -10.09
C ASP A 809 -23.75 39.02 -11.14
N HIS A 810 -22.95 37.97 -10.94
CA HIS A 810 -22.84 36.86 -11.89
C HIS A 810 -23.85 35.73 -11.61
N ASN A 811 -24.24 35.03 -12.67
CA ASN A 811 -24.84 33.71 -12.55
C ASN A 811 -23.80 32.73 -11.98
N LEU A 812 -24.19 31.90 -11.02
CA LEU A 812 -23.35 30.84 -10.44
C LEU A 812 -23.42 29.52 -11.23
N VAL A 813 -24.32 29.42 -12.21
CA VAL A 813 -24.33 28.34 -13.20
C VAL A 813 -23.66 28.85 -14.49
N ASP A 814 -22.68 28.11 -14.99
CA ASP A 814 -22.24 28.25 -16.37
C ASP A 814 -23.05 27.30 -17.24
N THR A 815 -23.65 27.82 -18.30
CA THR A 815 -24.48 27.06 -19.25
C THR A 815 -23.93 27.22 -20.69
N SER A 816 -22.64 27.57 -20.86
CA SER A 816 -22.04 27.84 -22.17
C SER A 816 -22.12 26.64 -23.12
N ASP A 817 -21.99 25.44 -22.56
CA ASP A 817 -21.87 24.18 -23.28
C ASP A 817 -23.23 23.44 -23.38
N GLY A 818 -24.27 23.97 -22.73
CA GLY A 818 -25.66 23.51 -22.81
C GLY A 818 -26.17 22.80 -21.54
N GLU A 819 -25.31 22.54 -20.57
CA GLU A 819 -25.64 21.96 -19.26
C GLU A 819 -26.33 22.99 -18.34
N GLY A 820 -27.28 22.51 -17.53
CA GLY A 820 -27.75 23.18 -16.33
C GLY A 820 -27.26 22.49 -15.05
N LEU A 821 -27.22 23.21 -13.94
CA LEU A 821 -26.92 22.62 -12.64
C LEU A 821 -28.03 21.66 -12.22
N GLY A 822 -27.68 20.39 -12.03
CA GLY A 822 -28.62 19.31 -11.71
C GLY A 822 -29.07 18.48 -12.92
N ASP A 823 -28.54 18.73 -14.13
CA ASP A 823 -28.76 17.83 -15.27
C ASP A 823 -28.30 16.39 -14.94
N CYS A 824 -29.14 15.42 -15.27
CA CYS A 824 -28.81 14.00 -15.22
C CYS A 824 -28.69 13.47 -16.65
N ARG A 825 -27.45 13.21 -17.11
CA ARG A 825 -27.17 12.65 -18.43
C ARG A 825 -26.76 11.19 -18.31
N TYR A 826 -27.29 10.36 -19.21
CA TYR A 826 -27.06 8.92 -19.22
C TYR A 826 -26.34 8.51 -20.50
N LEU A 827 -25.08 8.07 -20.37
CA LEU A 827 -24.30 7.55 -21.48
C LEU A 827 -24.72 6.10 -21.80
N ILE A 828 -25.10 5.84 -23.05
CA ILE A 828 -25.32 4.48 -23.55
C ILE A 828 -24.04 3.99 -24.22
N GLY A 829 -23.33 3.07 -23.56
CA GLY A 829 -22.05 2.53 -24.04
C GLY A 829 -20.85 3.31 -23.50
N ASP A 830 -19.75 3.32 -24.27
CA ASP A 830 -18.45 3.90 -23.91
C ASP A 830 -18.02 5.08 -24.79
N ASP A 831 -18.75 5.36 -25.87
CA ASP A 831 -18.45 6.47 -26.77
C ASP A 831 -18.99 7.80 -26.23
N LEU A 832 -18.09 8.61 -25.67
CA LEU A 832 -18.35 9.97 -25.14
C LEU A 832 -18.98 10.93 -26.16
N ALA A 833 -19.02 10.61 -27.46
CA ALA A 833 -19.77 11.40 -28.44
C ALA A 833 -21.31 11.22 -28.33
N ASN A 834 -21.80 10.31 -27.49
CA ASN A 834 -23.22 10.08 -27.20
C ASN A 834 -23.70 10.78 -25.89
N LEU A 835 -22.90 11.68 -25.32
CA LEU A 835 -23.16 12.48 -24.12
C LEU A 835 -23.47 13.95 -24.45
#